data_AF-A0A667XK71-F1
#
_entry.id   AF-A0A667XK71-F1
#
_cell.length_a   1.000
_cell.length_b   1.000
_cell.length_c   1.000
_cell.angle_alpha   90.00
_cell.angle_beta   90.00
_cell.angle_gamma   90.00
#
_symmetry.space_group_name_H-M   'P 1'
#
loop_
_entity.id
_entity.type
_entity.pdbx_description
1 polymer ?
#
loop_
_entity_poly.entity_id
_entity_poly.type
_entity_poly.pdbx_seq_one_letter_code
_entity_poly.pdbx_strand_id
1 'polypeptide(L)'
;MNDLTKEIKAEINMLKKYSHHRNIATYYGAFIKKNPPGIDDQLWLVMEFCGAGSVTDLIKNTKGNSLKEEWTAYICREILRGLTHLHQHKVIHRDIKGQNVLLTENAEVKLDETEYEYSGSEEEDEERDMGEPSSIINIPGESTLRRDFLRLQLANKERSEAMRRQQLEQQQNEEHKRLLLAERQKRIEEQKEQRRRLEEVSGERMKERREQEQRQAERLQRQLQQERAYLVSLQQQQQHQQQQQQQQEGRQAEKKQLYHYKDAINPNDKPAWAKEVTHNIHGMQTSRFCKRHPAFCYQSSQFRCLCIMRTALEVTLNLLWQSGLSLMKQQNQIKCLPLCTLAMFANELLRQEQARLNEARKISVVNVNPTNIRPHSDTPEIRKYKKRFNSEILCAALWGVNLLVGTENGLMLLDRSGQGKVYNLITRRRFLQMDVLEGLNVLVTISGKKNKLRVYYLSWLRNRILHNDPEVEKKQGWITVGELEGCVHYKVVKYERIKFLVIALKNSVEIYAWAPKPYHKFMAFKSFTELQHRPQLVDLTVEEGQRLKVIYGSSVGFHVIDVDSGNPYDIYIPSHIQSQVTPHAIVVLPKTDGMEMLLCYEDEGVYVNTYGRITKDVVLQWGEMPTSVAYIHSNQIMGWGEKAIEIRSVETGHLDGVFMHKRAQRLKFLCERNDKVFFASVRSGGSSQVFFMTLNRNSMMNW
;
A
#
# COMPACT_ATOMS: atom_id res chain seq x y z
N MET A 1 -22.33 10.97 -18.18
CA MET A 1 -23.60 11.52 -18.71
C MET A 1 -24.00 10.89 -20.05
N ASN A 2 -23.12 10.86 -21.05
CA ASN A 2 -23.45 10.33 -22.39
C ASN A 2 -23.68 8.81 -22.48
N ASP A 3 -23.23 8.01 -21.50
CA ASP A 3 -23.33 6.55 -21.55
C ASP A 3 -24.54 6.01 -20.77
N LEU A 4 -24.83 6.55 -19.58
CA LEU A 4 -26.09 6.34 -18.85
C LEU A 4 -27.32 6.61 -19.76
N THR A 5 -27.24 7.64 -20.60
CA THR A 5 -28.29 8.00 -21.57
C THR A 5 -28.31 7.12 -22.84
N LYS A 6 -27.36 6.18 -23.00
CA LYS A 6 -27.44 5.06 -23.96
C LYS A 6 -28.05 3.82 -23.30
N GLU A 7 -27.65 3.51 -22.07
CA GLU A 7 -28.13 2.35 -21.30
C GLU A 7 -29.64 2.43 -21.07
N ILE A 8 -30.13 3.56 -20.54
CA ILE A 8 -31.56 3.87 -20.39
C ILE A 8 -32.32 3.77 -21.73
N LYS A 9 -31.70 4.18 -22.85
CA LYS A 9 -32.31 4.07 -24.18
C LYS A 9 -32.30 2.64 -24.73
N ALA A 10 -31.36 1.79 -24.31
CA ALA A 10 -31.40 0.38 -24.65
C ALA A 10 -32.56 -0.30 -23.91
N GLU A 11 -32.64 -0.11 -22.58
CA GLU A 11 -33.71 -0.64 -21.72
C GLU A 11 -35.12 -0.26 -22.22
N ILE A 12 -35.37 1.04 -22.45
CA ILE A 12 -36.64 1.55 -22.99
C ILE A 12 -37.00 0.92 -24.35
N ASN A 13 -36.01 0.66 -25.22
CA ASN A 13 -36.25 0.01 -26.52
C ASN A 13 -36.54 -1.51 -26.39
N MET A 14 -36.06 -2.16 -25.33
CA MET A 14 -36.35 -3.57 -25.04
C MET A 14 -37.77 -3.71 -24.49
N LEU A 15 -38.09 -2.95 -23.43
CA LEU A 15 -39.42 -2.88 -22.82
C LEU A 15 -40.50 -2.57 -23.87
N LYS A 16 -40.28 -1.56 -24.72
CA LYS A 16 -41.21 -1.15 -25.79
C LYS A 16 -41.43 -2.22 -26.87
N LYS A 17 -40.51 -3.18 -27.04
CA LYS A 17 -40.56 -4.16 -28.13
C LYS A 17 -41.02 -5.56 -27.69
N TYR A 18 -40.76 -5.95 -26.44
CA TYR A 18 -40.94 -7.33 -25.99
C TYR A 18 -41.93 -7.53 -24.83
N SER A 19 -42.35 -6.47 -24.12
CA SER A 19 -43.25 -6.57 -22.95
C SER A 19 -44.68 -7.04 -23.23
N HIS A 20 -45.11 -7.14 -24.51
CA HIS A 20 -46.45 -7.59 -24.88
C HIS A 20 -46.73 -9.09 -24.64
N HIS A 21 -45.77 -9.86 -24.11
CA HIS A 21 -45.98 -11.25 -23.74
C HIS A 21 -46.70 -11.35 -22.39
N ARG A 22 -47.73 -12.20 -22.28
CA ARG A 22 -48.64 -12.26 -21.12
C ARG A 22 -47.94 -12.40 -19.75
N ASN A 23 -46.81 -13.11 -19.71
CA ASN A 23 -46.02 -13.34 -18.49
C ASN A 23 -44.92 -12.27 -18.27
N ILE A 24 -45.06 -11.09 -18.86
CA ILE A 24 -44.24 -9.89 -18.60
C ILE A 24 -45.21 -8.75 -18.23
N ALA A 25 -44.76 -7.81 -17.40
CA ALA A 25 -45.51 -6.59 -17.12
C ALA A 25 -45.49 -5.68 -18.36
N THR A 26 -46.66 -5.40 -18.93
CA THR A 26 -46.77 -4.63 -20.19
C THR A 26 -46.26 -3.21 -20.00
N TYR A 27 -45.30 -2.78 -20.82
CA TYR A 27 -44.77 -1.42 -20.78
C TYR A 27 -45.65 -0.45 -21.58
N TYR A 28 -45.98 0.70 -20.96
CA TYR A 28 -46.87 1.70 -21.53
C TYR A 28 -46.14 2.97 -22.01
N GLY A 29 -45.00 3.33 -21.40
CA GLY A 29 -44.20 4.47 -21.87
C GLY A 29 -43.15 4.98 -20.89
N ALA A 30 -42.37 5.95 -21.35
CA ALA A 30 -41.41 6.68 -20.52
C ALA A 30 -41.63 8.19 -20.65
N PHE A 31 -41.56 8.89 -19.52
CA PHE A 31 -41.75 10.32 -19.41
C PHE A 31 -40.56 10.93 -18.65
N ILE A 32 -40.12 12.12 -19.06
CA ILE A 32 -39.06 12.85 -18.35
C ILE A 32 -39.69 14.10 -17.74
N LYS A 33 -39.83 14.09 -16.42
CA LYS A 33 -40.26 15.25 -15.64
C LYS A 33 -39.04 16.11 -15.36
N LYS A 34 -38.96 17.24 -16.06
CA LYS A 34 -37.89 18.21 -15.88
C LYS A 34 -37.95 18.87 -14.50
N ASN A 35 -36.81 18.98 -13.84
CA ASN A 35 -36.70 19.59 -12.51
C ASN A 35 -35.98 20.95 -12.56
N PRO A 36 -36.06 21.77 -11.49
CA PRO A 36 -35.34 23.05 -11.42
C PRO A 36 -33.82 22.87 -11.49
N PRO A 37 -33.08 23.84 -12.07
CA PRO A 37 -31.62 23.73 -12.23
C PRO A 37 -30.92 23.56 -10.88
N GLY A 38 -30.24 22.42 -10.72
CA GLY A 38 -29.64 21.97 -9.45
C GLY A 38 -30.24 20.67 -8.89
N ILE A 39 -31.34 20.19 -9.48
CA ILE A 39 -31.95 18.87 -9.21
C ILE A 39 -31.98 18.10 -10.53
N ASP A 40 -31.57 16.83 -10.54
CA ASP A 40 -31.58 15.98 -11.73
C ASP A 40 -33.01 15.70 -12.24
N ASP A 41 -33.18 15.62 -13.55
CA ASP A 41 -34.47 15.31 -14.19
C ASP A 41 -34.97 13.90 -13.82
N GLN A 42 -36.26 13.78 -13.48
CA GLN A 42 -36.87 12.50 -13.11
C GLN A 42 -37.34 11.74 -14.36
N LEU A 43 -36.76 10.57 -14.62
CA LEU A 43 -37.29 9.58 -15.56
C LEU A 43 -38.39 8.76 -14.86
N TRP A 44 -39.57 8.69 -15.46
CA TRP A 44 -40.67 7.81 -15.05
C TRP A 44 -40.88 6.75 -16.14
N LEU A 45 -40.68 5.48 -15.78
CA LEU A 45 -41.13 4.34 -16.59
C LEU A 45 -42.54 3.95 -16.13
N VAL A 46 -43.44 3.71 -17.08
CA VAL A 46 -44.86 3.40 -16.81
C VAL A 46 -45.20 2.05 -17.41
N MET A 47 -45.76 1.16 -16.59
CA MET A 47 -46.03 -0.24 -16.93
C MET A 47 -47.27 -0.76 -16.19
N GLU A 48 -47.64 -2.00 -16.49
CA GLU A 48 -48.81 -2.71 -15.98
C GLU A 48 -48.75 -2.95 -14.47
N PHE A 49 -49.77 -2.46 -13.75
CA PHE A 49 -49.86 -2.60 -12.30
C PHE A 49 -50.30 -4.01 -11.88
N CYS A 50 -49.46 -4.67 -11.09
CA CYS A 50 -49.69 -6.04 -10.60
C CYS A 50 -50.16 -6.02 -9.13
N GLY A 51 -51.45 -5.80 -8.92
CA GLY A 51 -52.05 -5.47 -7.61
C GLY A 51 -51.96 -6.54 -6.51
N ALA A 52 -51.61 -7.80 -6.82
CA ALA A 52 -51.45 -8.85 -5.82
C ALA A 52 -50.00 -8.96 -5.27
N GLY A 53 -49.11 -8.03 -5.63
CA GLY A 53 -47.76 -7.92 -5.08
C GLY A 53 -46.77 -8.92 -5.68
N SER A 54 -45.63 -9.12 -4.99
CA SER A 54 -44.59 -10.05 -5.46
C SER A 54 -44.76 -11.47 -4.92
N VAL A 55 -44.16 -12.45 -5.59
CA VAL A 55 -44.07 -13.84 -5.09
C VAL A 55 -43.31 -13.90 -3.76
N THR A 56 -42.35 -12.99 -3.51
CA THR A 56 -41.70 -12.84 -2.20
C THR A 56 -42.70 -12.47 -1.10
N ASP A 57 -43.72 -11.67 -1.39
CA ASP A 57 -44.74 -11.27 -0.41
C ASP A 57 -45.82 -12.34 -0.24
N LEU A 58 -46.17 -13.05 -1.32
CA LEU A 58 -47.00 -14.27 -1.25
C LEU A 58 -46.36 -15.32 -0.31
N ILE A 59 -45.03 -15.49 -0.38
CA ILE A 59 -44.28 -16.39 0.52
C ILE A 59 -44.38 -15.92 1.98
N LYS A 60 -44.10 -14.63 2.27
CA LYS A 60 -44.19 -14.07 3.64
C LYS A 60 -45.59 -14.22 4.24
N ASN A 61 -46.62 -14.00 3.43
CA ASN A 61 -48.02 -14.01 3.87
C ASN A 61 -48.61 -15.43 3.98
N THR A 62 -47.90 -16.46 3.53
CA THR A 62 -48.33 -17.85 3.65
C THR A 62 -47.82 -18.47 4.96
N LYS A 63 -48.71 -19.13 5.72
CA LYS A 63 -48.37 -19.77 7.00
C LYS A 63 -47.18 -20.72 6.86
N GLY A 64 -46.09 -20.43 7.58
CA GLY A 64 -44.85 -21.20 7.54
C GLY A 64 -43.83 -20.74 6.49
N ASN A 65 -44.03 -19.58 5.86
CA ASN A 65 -43.12 -18.99 4.87
C ASN A 65 -42.79 -19.93 3.69
N SER A 66 -43.77 -20.71 3.25
CA SER A 66 -43.60 -21.77 2.24
C SER A 66 -44.86 -21.93 1.40
N LEU A 67 -44.71 -22.16 0.09
CA LEU A 67 -45.82 -22.37 -0.84
C LEU A 67 -46.04 -23.87 -1.09
N LYS A 68 -47.27 -24.23 -1.47
CA LYS A 68 -47.58 -25.58 -1.96
C LYS A 68 -46.81 -25.88 -3.25
N GLU A 69 -46.40 -27.13 -3.45
CA GLU A 69 -45.69 -27.57 -4.65
C GLU A 69 -46.46 -27.27 -5.94
N GLU A 70 -47.79 -27.45 -5.94
CA GLU A 70 -48.69 -27.08 -7.04
C GLU A 70 -48.57 -25.60 -7.44
N TRP A 71 -48.48 -24.70 -6.45
CA TRP A 71 -48.40 -23.26 -6.66
C TRP A 71 -47.01 -22.87 -7.14
N THR A 72 -45.97 -23.48 -6.57
CA THR A 72 -44.58 -23.33 -7.03
C THR A 72 -44.43 -23.79 -8.48
N ALA A 73 -45.00 -24.94 -8.84
CA ALA A 73 -44.98 -25.46 -10.21
C ALA A 73 -45.71 -24.55 -11.20
N TYR A 74 -46.86 -23.98 -10.81
CA TYR A 74 -47.56 -22.96 -11.61
C TYR A 74 -46.68 -21.73 -11.84
N ILE A 75 -46.14 -21.14 -10.76
CA ILE A 75 -45.29 -19.93 -10.82
C ILE A 75 -44.05 -20.19 -11.69
N CYS A 76 -43.32 -21.30 -11.46
CA CYS A 76 -42.15 -21.65 -12.26
C CYS A 76 -42.48 -21.85 -13.74
N ARG A 77 -43.63 -22.45 -14.09
CA ARG A 77 -44.07 -22.64 -15.48
C ARG A 77 -44.33 -21.29 -16.18
N GLU A 78 -44.97 -20.35 -15.50
CA GLU A 78 -45.24 -19.02 -16.06
C GLU A 78 -43.97 -18.15 -16.17
N ILE A 79 -43.05 -18.22 -15.19
CA ILE A 79 -41.71 -17.61 -15.29
C ILE A 79 -40.96 -18.15 -16.51
N LEU A 80 -40.96 -19.48 -16.71
CA LEU A 80 -40.27 -20.12 -17.83
C LEU A 80 -40.88 -19.73 -19.19
N ARG A 81 -42.19 -19.44 -19.27
CA ARG A 81 -42.82 -18.89 -20.48
C ARG A 81 -42.31 -17.48 -20.79
N GLY A 82 -42.28 -16.58 -19.80
CA GLY A 82 -41.69 -15.24 -19.94
C GLY A 82 -40.23 -15.30 -20.40
N LEU A 83 -39.41 -16.10 -19.71
CA LEU A 83 -38.00 -16.30 -20.08
C LEU A 83 -37.81 -16.93 -21.47
N THR A 84 -38.68 -17.84 -21.90
CA THR A 84 -38.59 -18.44 -23.25
C THR A 84 -38.80 -17.39 -24.33
N HIS A 85 -39.81 -16.53 -24.18
CA HIS A 85 -40.05 -15.40 -25.10
C HIS A 85 -38.86 -14.43 -25.14
N LEU A 86 -38.29 -14.09 -23.97
CA LEU A 86 -37.10 -13.23 -23.89
C LEU A 86 -35.87 -13.86 -24.56
N HIS A 87 -35.57 -15.12 -24.27
CA HIS A 87 -34.42 -15.82 -24.83
C HIS A 87 -34.52 -16.01 -26.35
N GLN A 88 -35.74 -16.26 -26.90
CA GLN A 88 -35.99 -16.29 -28.34
C GLN A 88 -35.61 -14.96 -29.03
N HIS A 89 -35.85 -13.83 -28.36
CA HIS A 89 -35.50 -12.49 -28.84
C HIS A 89 -34.06 -12.08 -28.48
N LYS A 90 -33.22 -13.01 -28.00
CA LYS A 90 -31.83 -12.81 -27.53
C LYS A 90 -31.70 -11.85 -26.35
N VAL A 91 -32.77 -11.70 -25.57
CA VAL A 91 -32.80 -10.93 -24.32
C VAL A 91 -32.33 -11.82 -23.17
N ILE A 92 -31.66 -11.24 -22.18
CA ILE A 92 -31.31 -11.90 -20.91
C ILE A 92 -31.78 -10.98 -19.79
N HIS A 93 -32.75 -11.44 -18.99
CA HIS A 93 -33.40 -10.65 -17.93
C HIS A 93 -32.47 -10.30 -16.74
N ARG A 94 -31.43 -11.11 -16.51
CA ARG A 94 -30.36 -10.96 -15.49
C ARG A 94 -30.82 -11.05 -14.03
N ASP A 95 -31.83 -10.28 -13.61
CA ASP A 95 -32.31 -10.19 -12.23
C ASP A 95 -33.62 -10.99 -11.98
N ILE A 96 -33.57 -12.30 -12.22
CA ILE A 96 -34.69 -13.20 -11.86
C ILE A 96 -34.65 -13.48 -10.36
N LYS A 97 -35.46 -12.73 -9.61
CA LYS A 97 -35.68 -12.88 -8.16
C LYS A 97 -37.17 -12.80 -7.82
N GLY A 98 -37.59 -13.40 -6.70
CA GLY A 98 -39.00 -13.47 -6.29
C GLY A 98 -39.70 -12.12 -6.04
N GLN A 99 -38.95 -11.02 -5.97
CA GLN A 99 -39.48 -9.66 -5.93
C GLN A 99 -39.89 -9.15 -7.33
N ASN A 100 -39.16 -9.53 -8.38
CA ASN A 100 -39.40 -9.15 -9.78
C ASN A 100 -40.38 -10.14 -10.48
N VAL A 101 -40.97 -11.06 -9.71
CA VAL A 101 -42.07 -11.93 -10.15
C VAL A 101 -43.33 -11.42 -9.47
N LEU A 102 -44.15 -10.71 -10.23
CA LEU A 102 -45.35 -10.02 -9.76
C LEU A 102 -46.61 -10.83 -10.09
N LEU A 103 -47.68 -10.55 -9.34
CA LEU A 103 -48.97 -11.21 -9.46
C LEU A 103 -50.08 -10.18 -9.75
N THR A 104 -50.94 -10.47 -10.73
CA THR A 104 -52.19 -9.71 -10.92
C THR A 104 -53.26 -10.19 -9.96
N GLU A 105 -54.33 -9.41 -9.78
CA GLU A 105 -55.51 -9.81 -9.01
C GLU A 105 -56.19 -11.08 -9.59
N ASN A 106 -56.01 -11.34 -10.89
CA ASN A 106 -56.44 -12.56 -11.57
C ASN A 106 -55.48 -13.76 -11.38
N ALA A 107 -54.52 -13.65 -10.46
CA ALA A 107 -53.44 -14.61 -10.21
C ALA A 107 -52.54 -14.93 -11.42
N GLU A 108 -52.45 -14.02 -12.41
CA GLU A 108 -51.47 -14.17 -13.49
C GLU A 108 -50.07 -13.75 -13.03
N VAL A 109 -49.08 -14.54 -13.38
CA VAL A 109 -47.66 -14.32 -13.07
C VAL A 109 -46.99 -13.52 -14.18
N LYS A 110 -46.37 -12.38 -13.81
CA LYS A 110 -45.68 -11.45 -14.69
C LYS A 110 -44.25 -11.17 -14.20
N LEU A 111 -43.31 -11.10 -15.14
CA LEU A 111 -41.94 -10.66 -14.90
C LEU A 111 -41.83 -9.14 -15.02
N ASP A 112 -41.11 -8.52 -14.09
CA ASP A 112 -40.67 -7.13 -14.13
C ASP A 112 -39.19 -7.07 -14.53
N GLU A 113 -38.88 -6.41 -15.66
CA GLU A 113 -37.53 -6.34 -16.23
C GLU A 113 -36.67 -5.19 -15.66
N THR A 114 -37.14 -4.40 -14.70
CA THR A 114 -36.43 -3.18 -14.25
C THR A 114 -35.23 -3.46 -13.31
N GLU A 115 -34.00 -3.38 -13.84
CA GLU A 115 -32.75 -3.38 -13.03
C GLU A 115 -32.50 -1.99 -12.40
N TYR A 116 -33.38 -1.52 -11.51
CA TYR A 116 -33.19 -0.27 -10.75
C TYR A 116 -33.17 -0.52 -9.23
N GLU A 117 -31.98 -0.40 -8.61
CA GLU A 117 -31.88 -0.20 -7.16
C GLU A 117 -32.38 1.22 -6.84
N TYR A 118 -33.54 1.31 -6.18
CA TYR A 118 -34.05 2.57 -5.66
C TYR A 118 -33.15 3.08 -4.53
N SER A 119 -32.21 3.98 -4.85
CA SER A 119 -31.36 4.65 -3.87
C SER A 119 -32.08 5.81 -3.15
N GLY A 120 -33.34 5.60 -2.78
CA GLY A 120 -34.06 6.48 -1.86
C GLY A 120 -33.74 6.08 -0.42
N SER A 121 -33.47 7.05 0.43
CA SER A 121 -33.32 6.84 1.87
C SER A 121 -34.70 6.72 2.53
N GLU A 122 -35.31 5.55 2.39
CA GLU A 122 -36.41 5.12 3.25
C GLU A 122 -35.84 4.78 4.63
N GLU A 123 -35.67 5.81 5.46
CA GLU A 123 -35.46 5.66 6.90
C GLU A 123 -36.80 5.21 7.52
N GLU A 124 -37.09 3.91 7.44
CA GLU A 124 -38.23 3.29 8.13
C GLU A 124 -37.98 3.27 9.64
N ASP A 125 -38.44 4.29 10.34
CA ASP A 125 -38.44 4.36 11.81
C ASP A 125 -39.42 3.31 12.41
N GLU A 126 -38.92 2.09 12.64
CA GLU A 126 -39.60 1.07 13.48
C GLU A 126 -39.59 1.47 14.99
N GLU A 127 -40.27 2.56 15.35
CA GLU A 127 -40.59 2.86 16.75
C GLU A 127 -41.67 1.91 17.27
N ARG A 128 -41.23 0.79 17.85
CA ARG A 128 -42.08 -0.14 18.59
C ARG A 128 -42.28 0.31 20.04
N ASP A 129 -43.32 1.09 20.29
CA ASP A 129 -43.76 1.40 21.66
C ASP A 129 -44.41 0.17 22.34
N MET A 130 -44.25 0.04 23.66
CA MET A 130 -44.59 -1.17 24.44
C MET A 130 -44.95 -0.81 25.90
N GLY A 131 -46.23 -0.47 26.11
CA GLY A 131 -46.81 -0.02 27.39
C GLY A 131 -47.75 1.17 27.11
N GLU A 132 -48.84 1.42 27.83
CA GLU A 132 -49.25 0.94 29.16
C GLU A 132 -50.79 0.62 29.21
N PRO A 133 -51.43 0.35 30.36
CA PRO A 133 -52.44 -0.72 30.43
C PRO A 133 -53.93 -0.31 30.32
N SER A 134 -54.77 -1.35 30.31
CA SER A 134 -56.23 -1.32 30.25
C SER A 134 -56.92 -0.49 31.34
N SER A 135 -57.93 0.28 30.94
CA SER A 135 -59.10 0.56 31.80
C SER A 135 -60.36 0.74 30.96
N ILE A 136 -61.30 -0.20 31.07
CA ILE A 136 -62.66 -0.04 30.55
C ILE A 136 -63.49 0.62 31.66
N ILE A 137 -64.04 1.79 31.39
CA ILE A 137 -65.17 2.37 32.15
C ILE A 137 -66.21 2.82 31.13
N ASN A 138 -67.37 2.14 31.13
CA ASN A 138 -68.50 2.49 30.28
C ASN A 138 -69.35 3.59 30.94
N ILE A 139 -69.77 4.56 30.15
CA ILE A 139 -70.93 5.43 30.44
C ILE A 139 -71.84 5.39 29.21
N PRO A 140 -73.11 4.97 29.32
CA PRO A 140 -74.01 4.87 28.17
C PRO A 140 -74.53 6.26 27.75
N GLY A 141 -74.64 6.54 26.44
CA GLY A 141 -75.32 7.74 25.97
C GLY A 141 -75.19 8.08 24.49
N GLU A 142 -73.99 7.97 23.89
CA GLU A 142 -73.72 8.48 22.53
C GLU A 142 -72.97 7.48 21.63
N SER A 143 -73.29 7.49 20.33
CA SER A 143 -72.71 6.60 19.33
C SER A 143 -71.21 6.85 19.10
N THR A 144 -70.38 5.87 19.49
CA THR A 144 -68.91 5.86 19.37
C THR A 144 -68.40 6.38 18.02
N LEU A 145 -68.97 5.88 16.91
CA LEU A 145 -68.64 6.26 15.53
C LEU A 145 -68.51 7.78 15.30
N ARG A 146 -69.36 8.61 15.91
CA ARG A 146 -69.30 10.07 15.72
C ARG A 146 -68.16 10.71 16.51
N ARG A 147 -67.84 10.15 17.68
CA ARG A 147 -66.73 10.59 18.54
C ARG A 147 -65.38 10.21 17.92
N ASP A 148 -65.29 8.99 17.41
CA ASP A 148 -64.10 8.47 16.73
C ASP A 148 -63.85 9.19 15.40
N PHE A 149 -64.88 9.44 14.59
CA PHE A 149 -64.76 10.24 13.35
C PHE A 149 -64.25 11.66 13.61
N LEU A 150 -64.75 12.35 14.64
CA LEU A 150 -64.25 13.67 15.04
C LEU A 150 -62.80 13.62 15.52
N ARG A 151 -62.42 12.58 16.28
CA ARG A 151 -61.04 12.37 16.74
C ARG A 151 -60.10 12.11 15.57
N LEU A 152 -60.53 11.37 14.56
CA LEU A 152 -59.79 11.09 13.32
C LEU A 152 -59.67 12.33 12.42
N GLN A 153 -60.71 13.18 12.33
CA GLN A 153 -60.60 14.47 11.64
C GLN A 153 -59.61 15.42 12.33
N LEU A 154 -59.64 15.51 13.67
CA LEU A 154 -58.69 16.33 14.43
C LEU A 154 -57.26 15.82 14.27
N ALA A 155 -57.03 14.51 14.43
CA ALA A 155 -55.71 13.90 14.24
C ALA A 155 -55.17 14.08 12.81
N ASN A 156 -56.02 13.98 11.77
CA ASN A 156 -55.61 14.24 10.38
C ASN A 156 -55.31 15.72 10.12
N LYS A 157 -56.03 16.64 10.76
CA LYS A 157 -55.76 18.07 10.71
C LYS A 157 -54.44 18.40 11.39
N GLU A 158 -54.21 17.92 12.61
CA GLU A 158 -52.96 18.11 13.35
C GLU A 158 -51.78 17.49 12.59
N ARG A 159 -51.94 16.30 11.99
CA ARG A 159 -50.89 15.67 11.15
C ARG A 159 -50.57 16.51 9.90
N SER A 160 -51.57 17.15 9.29
CA SER A 160 -51.37 18.08 8.16
C SER A 160 -50.69 19.40 8.58
N GLU A 161 -51.06 19.94 9.74
CA GLU A 161 -50.46 21.18 10.27
C GLU A 161 -49.03 20.96 10.80
N ALA A 162 -48.75 19.80 11.40
CA ALA A 162 -47.41 19.37 11.77
C ALA A 162 -46.51 19.19 10.55
N MET A 163 -46.99 18.52 9.49
CA MET A 163 -46.27 18.36 8.22
C MET A 163 -45.92 19.72 7.58
N ARG A 164 -46.84 20.70 7.63
CA ARG A 164 -46.57 22.07 7.18
C ARG A 164 -45.51 22.79 8.02
N ARG A 165 -45.50 22.59 9.35
CA ARG A 165 -44.45 23.14 10.23
C ARG A 165 -43.08 22.51 9.91
N GLN A 166 -43.01 21.19 9.77
CA GLN A 166 -41.79 20.49 9.34
C GLN A 166 -41.28 20.99 7.99
N GLN A 167 -42.14 21.21 6.99
CA GLN A 167 -41.72 21.77 5.71
C GLN A 167 -41.14 23.19 5.82
N LEU A 168 -41.72 24.04 6.66
CA LEU A 168 -41.20 25.39 6.93
C LEU A 168 -39.85 25.36 7.66
N GLU A 169 -39.69 24.50 8.68
CA GLU A 169 -38.43 24.30 9.38
C GLU A 169 -37.35 23.66 8.49
N GLN A 170 -37.73 22.75 7.59
CA GLN A 170 -36.83 22.20 6.56
C GLN A 170 -36.36 23.29 5.59
N GLN A 171 -37.27 24.11 5.06
CA GLN A 171 -36.91 25.21 4.16
C GLN A 171 -35.94 26.21 4.81
N GLN A 172 -36.20 26.61 6.06
CA GLN A 172 -35.29 27.50 6.80
C GLN A 172 -33.93 26.83 7.08
N ASN A 173 -33.91 25.54 7.40
CA ASN A 173 -32.65 24.78 7.56
C ASN A 173 -31.88 24.61 6.25
N GLU A 174 -32.56 24.44 5.10
CA GLU A 174 -31.91 24.38 3.79
C GLU A 174 -31.34 25.73 3.38
N GLU A 175 -32.06 26.83 3.60
CA GLU A 175 -31.57 28.18 3.33
C GLU A 175 -30.35 28.52 4.20
N HIS A 176 -30.39 28.16 5.49
CA HIS A 176 -29.23 28.32 6.39
C HIS A 176 -28.04 27.45 5.97
N LYS A 177 -28.26 26.19 5.59
CA LYS A 177 -27.21 25.31 5.01
C LYS A 177 -26.64 25.91 3.72
N ARG A 178 -27.47 26.49 2.85
CA ARG A 178 -27.06 27.10 1.58
C ARG A 178 -26.17 28.33 1.80
N LEU A 179 -26.50 29.17 2.79
CA LEU A 179 -25.66 30.29 3.23
C LEU A 179 -24.30 29.81 3.79
N LEU A 180 -24.30 28.81 4.68
CA LEU A 180 -23.07 28.22 5.21
C LEU A 180 -22.19 27.60 4.13
N LEU A 181 -22.79 26.93 3.13
CA LEU A 181 -22.06 26.38 1.98
C LEU A 181 -21.48 27.47 1.08
N ALA A 182 -22.22 28.56 0.83
CA ALA A 182 -21.73 29.70 0.05
C ALA A 182 -20.56 30.41 0.75
N GLU A 183 -20.64 30.63 2.06
CA GLU A 183 -19.54 31.24 2.82
C GLU A 183 -18.30 30.32 2.86
N ARG A 184 -18.51 29.01 3.07
CA ARG A 184 -17.42 28.01 3.00
C ARG A 184 -16.76 27.99 1.63
N GLN A 185 -17.53 28.06 0.55
CA GLN A 185 -17.01 28.12 -0.81
C GLN A 185 -16.18 29.39 -1.04
N LYS A 186 -16.65 30.55 -0.56
CA LYS A 186 -15.90 31.81 -0.64
C LYS A 186 -14.54 31.73 0.05
N ARG A 187 -14.47 31.18 1.27
CA ARG A 187 -13.21 30.97 2.00
C ARG A 187 -12.25 30.01 1.26
N ILE A 188 -12.77 29.03 0.52
CA ILE A 188 -11.97 28.14 -0.34
C ILE A 188 -11.43 28.88 -1.57
N GLU A 189 -12.22 29.76 -2.18
CA GLU A 189 -11.79 30.62 -3.28
C GLU A 189 -10.65 31.57 -2.84
N GLU A 190 -10.83 32.26 -1.70
CA GLU A 190 -9.84 33.15 -1.09
C GLU A 190 -8.52 32.42 -0.79
N GLN A 191 -8.58 31.20 -0.24
CA GLN A 191 -7.39 30.36 -0.01
C GLN A 191 -6.70 29.91 -1.30
N LYS A 192 -7.44 29.55 -2.36
CA LYS A 192 -6.87 29.20 -3.66
C LYS A 192 -6.14 30.38 -4.29
N GLU A 193 -6.71 31.58 -4.21
CA GLU A 193 -6.08 32.78 -4.77
C GLU A 193 -4.83 33.18 -4.00
N GLN A 194 -4.88 33.13 -2.65
CA GLN A 194 -3.70 33.36 -1.81
C GLN A 194 -2.59 32.34 -2.12
N ARG A 195 -2.94 31.07 -2.35
CA ARG A 195 -1.97 30.03 -2.76
C ARG A 195 -1.37 30.32 -4.15
N ARG A 196 -2.18 30.72 -5.14
CA ARG A 196 -1.70 31.07 -6.48
C ARG A 196 -0.68 32.22 -6.42
N ARG A 197 -0.97 33.29 -5.69
CA ARG A 197 -0.05 34.43 -5.52
C ARG A 197 1.28 34.03 -4.87
N LEU A 198 1.27 33.06 -3.94
CA LEU A 198 2.50 32.50 -3.35
C LEU A 198 3.29 31.62 -4.33
N GLU A 199 2.60 30.85 -5.17
CA GLU A 199 3.21 30.01 -6.21
C GLU A 199 3.82 30.87 -7.34
N GLU A 200 3.17 31.98 -7.72
CA GLU A 200 3.68 32.98 -8.65
C GLU A 200 4.98 33.63 -8.13
N VAL A 201 4.96 34.20 -6.92
CA VAL A 201 6.16 34.81 -6.29
C VAL A 201 7.30 33.81 -6.07
N SER A 202 6.98 32.54 -5.80
CA SER A 202 7.98 31.46 -5.72
C SER A 202 8.58 31.13 -7.09
N GLY A 203 7.74 31.06 -8.13
CA GLY A 203 8.14 30.85 -9.52
C GLY A 203 9.06 31.96 -10.06
N GLU A 204 8.73 33.22 -9.79
CA GLU A 204 9.57 34.37 -10.16
C GLU A 204 10.95 34.29 -9.49
N ARG A 205 11.02 34.06 -8.17
CA ARG A 205 12.30 33.89 -7.45
C ARG A 205 13.14 32.72 -7.97
N MET A 206 12.51 31.61 -8.35
CA MET A 206 13.23 30.49 -8.98
C MET A 206 13.70 30.82 -10.40
N LYS A 207 12.97 31.64 -11.15
CA LYS A 207 13.40 32.13 -12.47
C LYS A 207 14.57 33.10 -12.35
N GLU A 208 14.49 34.10 -11.49
CA GLU A 208 15.61 35.03 -11.21
C GLU A 208 16.88 34.28 -10.81
N ARG A 209 16.75 33.29 -9.91
CA ARG A 209 17.87 32.46 -9.48
C ARG A 209 18.49 31.68 -10.64
N ARG A 210 17.68 31.05 -11.50
CA ARG A 210 18.17 30.36 -12.72
C ARG A 210 18.88 31.33 -13.67
N GLU A 211 18.35 32.54 -13.86
CA GLU A 211 19.00 33.55 -14.70
C GLU A 211 20.30 34.11 -14.11
N GLN A 212 20.45 34.10 -12.77
CA GLN A 212 21.72 34.43 -12.10
C GLN A 212 22.74 33.29 -12.24
N GLU A 213 22.32 32.05 -11.97
CA GLU A 213 23.15 30.84 -12.12
C GLU A 213 23.63 30.67 -13.57
N GLN A 214 22.77 30.91 -14.57
CA GLN A 214 23.14 30.91 -15.99
C GLN A 214 24.15 32.04 -16.33
N ARG A 215 23.92 33.28 -15.86
CA ARG A 215 24.87 34.39 -16.05
C ARG A 215 26.22 34.14 -15.38
N GLN A 216 26.25 33.39 -14.28
CA GLN A 216 27.49 32.96 -13.64
C GLN A 216 28.20 31.84 -14.44
N ALA A 217 27.45 30.88 -14.96
CA ALA A 217 27.99 29.82 -15.83
C ALA A 217 28.60 30.38 -17.12
N GLU A 218 27.94 31.33 -17.79
CA GLU A 218 28.48 31.99 -18.99
C GLU A 218 29.79 32.74 -18.71
N ARG A 219 29.92 33.39 -17.55
CA ARG A 219 31.16 34.06 -17.13
C ARG A 219 32.30 33.05 -16.95
N LEU A 220 32.03 31.94 -16.25
CA LEU A 220 33.00 30.85 -16.09
C LEU A 220 33.42 30.27 -17.46
N GLN A 221 32.45 30.04 -18.35
CA GLN A 221 32.70 29.49 -19.68
C GLN A 221 33.58 30.40 -20.55
N ARG A 222 33.42 31.73 -20.45
CA ARG A 222 34.31 32.69 -21.12
C ARG A 222 35.73 32.69 -20.55
N GLN A 223 35.90 32.58 -19.23
CA GLN A 223 37.23 32.42 -18.61
C GLN A 223 37.91 31.12 -19.10
N LEU A 224 37.17 30.01 -19.10
CA LEU A 224 37.64 28.71 -19.57
C LEU A 224 38.00 28.71 -21.07
N GLN A 225 37.34 29.55 -21.88
CA GLN A 225 37.74 29.79 -23.29
C GLN A 225 39.02 30.63 -23.41
N GLN A 226 39.19 31.66 -22.57
CA GLN A 226 40.41 32.49 -22.54
C GLN A 226 41.64 31.66 -22.10
N GLU A 227 41.51 30.85 -21.06
CA GLU A 227 42.57 29.92 -20.63
C GLU A 227 42.94 28.92 -21.73
N ARG A 228 41.95 28.33 -22.42
CA ARG A 228 42.20 27.43 -23.56
C ARG A 228 42.92 28.14 -24.70
N ALA A 229 42.54 29.36 -25.04
CA ALA A 229 43.21 30.14 -26.10
C ALA A 229 44.67 30.46 -25.71
N TYR A 230 44.92 30.79 -24.45
CA TYR A 230 46.27 31.03 -23.92
C TYR A 230 47.14 29.76 -23.91
N LEU A 231 46.58 28.60 -23.53
CA LEU A 231 47.29 27.33 -23.59
C LEU A 231 47.64 26.92 -25.04
N VAL A 232 46.75 27.20 -26.00
CA VAL A 232 47.02 26.94 -27.42
C VAL A 232 48.12 27.85 -27.97
N SER A 233 48.13 29.14 -27.64
CA SER A 233 49.21 30.04 -28.10
C SER A 233 50.56 29.71 -27.46
N LEU A 234 50.59 29.31 -26.18
CA LEU A 234 51.79 28.80 -25.51
C LEU A 234 52.32 27.53 -26.18
N GLN A 235 51.43 26.60 -26.56
CA GLN A 235 51.79 25.37 -27.27
C GLN A 235 52.37 25.67 -28.67
N GLN A 236 51.78 26.60 -29.41
CA GLN A 236 52.32 27.06 -30.71
C GLN A 236 53.70 27.71 -30.55
N GLN A 237 53.90 28.50 -29.49
CA GLN A 237 55.19 29.14 -29.20
C GLN A 237 56.30 28.10 -28.92
N GLN A 238 55.99 27.04 -28.17
CA GLN A 238 56.91 25.92 -27.95
C GLN A 238 57.24 25.16 -29.25
N GLN A 239 56.24 24.87 -30.09
CA GLN A 239 56.47 24.23 -31.40
C GLN A 239 57.37 25.09 -32.30
N HIS A 240 57.19 26.42 -32.29
CA HIS A 240 58.01 27.32 -33.09
C HIS A 240 59.47 27.39 -32.59
N GLN A 241 59.69 27.34 -31.27
CA GLN A 241 61.04 27.22 -30.71
C GLN A 241 61.71 25.89 -31.08
N GLN A 242 60.98 24.76 -31.05
CA GLN A 242 61.52 23.46 -31.48
C GLN A 242 61.91 23.44 -32.97
N GLN A 243 61.10 24.05 -33.84
CA GLN A 243 61.44 24.20 -35.27
C GLN A 243 62.69 25.08 -35.48
N GLN A 244 62.87 26.14 -34.68
CA GLN A 244 64.07 26.98 -34.75
C GLN A 244 65.33 26.23 -34.25
N GLN A 245 65.21 25.39 -33.22
CA GLN A 245 66.32 24.54 -32.78
C GLN A 245 66.73 23.51 -33.85
N GLN A 246 65.77 22.83 -34.48
CA GLN A 246 66.06 21.90 -35.59
C GLN A 246 66.72 22.60 -36.79
N GLN A 247 66.35 23.86 -37.07
CA GLN A 247 67.00 24.70 -38.09
C GLN A 247 68.38 25.27 -37.68
N GLN A 248 68.81 25.11 -36.43
CA GLN A 248 70.17 25.39 -35.97
C GLN A 248 71.04 24.13 -35.98
N GLU A 249 70.54 23.00 -35.49
CA GLU A 249 71.25 21.71 -35.55
C GLU A 249 71.53 21.29 -37.00
N GLY A 250 70.53 21.39 -37.89
CA GLY A 250 70.70 21.15 -39.32
C GLY A 250 71.72 22.08 -40.01
N ARG A 251 72.08 23.21 -39.40
CA ARG A 251 73.09 24.16 -39.89
C ARG A 251 74.50 23.94 -39.35
N GLN A 252 74.69 23.06 -38.36
CA GLN A 252 76.00 22.70 -37.83
C GLN A 252 76.58 21.40 -38.42
N ALA A 253 75.77 20.60 -39.12
CA ALA A 253 76.21 19.35 -39.75
C ALA A 253 77.14 19.56 -40.96
N GLU A 254 77.04 20.69 -41.66
CA GLU A 254 77.60 20.85 -43.02
C GLU A 254 79.00 21.52 -43.08
N LYS A 255 79.66 21.78 -41.93
CA LYS A 255 81.02 22.36 -41.89
C LYS A 255 81.95 21.71 -40.87
N LYS A 256 82.70 20.68 -41.29
CA LYS A 256 83.91 20.20 -40.60
C LYS A 256 85.02 19.79 -41.58
N GLN A 257 86.03 20.65 -41.69
CA GLN A 257 87.45 20.46 -42.10
C GLN A 257 88.01 21.90 -42.30
N LEU A 258 89.20 22.33 -41.83
CA LEU A 258 90.53 21.69 -41.73
C LEU A 258 91.37 22.36 -40.59
N TYR A 259 92.35 21.65 -39.95
CA TYR A 259 93.43 22.09 -39.00
C TYR A 259 93.07 22.93 -37.73
N HIS A 260 93.40 22.54 -36.47
CA HIS A 260 94.69 22.50 -35.72
C HIS A 260 95.36 23.88 -35.46
N TYR A 261 95.78 24.24 -34.22
CA TYR A 261 96.71 23.55 -33.29
C TYR A 261 96.27 23.58 -31.78
N LYS A 262 97.22 23.38 -30.84
CA LYS A 262 97.12 23.16 -29.37
C LYS A 262 96.98 24.49 -28.55
N ASP A 263 96.84 24.58 -27.22
CA ASP A 263 97.37 23.81 -26.06
C ASP A 263 96.36 23.60 -24.89
N ALA A 264 96.81 23.05 -23.75
CA ALA A 264 96.00 22.33 -22.75
C ALA A 264 95.96 22.95 -21.33
N ILE A 265 95.00 22.50 -20.49
CA ILE A 265 95.17 22.05 -19.08
C ILE A 265 93.82 21.54 -18.50
N ASN A 266 93.87 20.76 -17.41
CA ASN A 266 92.78 19.94 -16.84
C ASN A 266 91.84 20.72 -15.87
N PRO A 267 90.63 20.22 -15.51
CA PRO A 267 89.61 20.99 -14.81
C PRO A 267 89.55 20.78 -13.29
N ASN A 268 89.25 21.86 -12.56
CA ASN A 268 88.43 21.86 -11.34
C ASN A 268 88.08 23.31 -10.98
N ASP A 269 86.81 23.61 -10.69
CA ASP A 269 86.42 24.26 -9.43
C ASP A 269 84.90 24.41 -9.27
N LYS A 270 84.45 24.51 -8.01
CA LYS A 270 83.05 24.81 -7.64
C LYS A 270 82.95 26.26 -7.15
N PRO A 271 81.96 27.06 -7.58
CA PRO A 271 81.65 28.32 -6.92
C PRO A 271 81.06 28.04 -5.53
N ALA A 272 81.61 28.68 -4.50
CA ALA A 272 81.07 28.66 -3.15
C ALA A 272 80.72 30.09 -2.70
N TRP A 273 79.48 30.32 -2.31
CA TRP A 273 79.07 31.50 -1.53
C TRP A 273 77.95 31.09 -0.58
N ALA A 274 78.29 30.84 0.68
CA ALA A 274 77.34 30.38 1.68
C ALA A 274 77.58 31.09 3.03
N LYS A 275 76.49 31.59 3.62
CA LYS A 275 76.40 32.14 4.99
C LYS A 275 77.23 33.44 5.26
N GLU A 276 77.38 34.04 6.47
CA GLU A 276 76.71 34.07 7.82
C GLU A 276 76.39 35.59 8.12
N VAL A 277 75.72 36.10 9.17
CA VAL A 277 75.21 35.61 10.48
C VAL A 277 73.97 36.44 10.95
N THR A 278 73.41 36.17 12.14
CA THR A 278 72.25 36.83 12.78
C THR A 278 72.58 37.99 13.76
N HIS A 279 71.69 38.99 13.92
CA HIS A 279 71.33 39.76 15.16
C HIS A 279 70.44 41.00 14.79
N ASN A 280 69.77 41.76 15.68
CA ASN A 280 68.84 41.50 16.81
C ASN A 280 68.20 42.87 17.25
N ILE A 281 67.18 42.88 18.13
CA ILE A 281 66.78 43.99 19.05
C ILE A 281 65.95 45.24 18.54
N HIS A 282 64.73 45.37 19.12
CA HIS A 282 63.86 46.58 19.34
C HIS A 282 63.15 47.27 18.15
N GLY A 283 61.91 47.80 18.28
CA GLY A 283 60.94 47.74 19.40
C GLY A 283 59.59 48.48 19.16
N MET A 284 58.57 48.18 19.99
CA MET A 284 57.24 48.84 20.20
C MET A 284 56.30 49.08 18.99
N GLN A 285 55.10 48.45 18.94
CA GLN A 285 53.78 48.97 19.39
C GLN A 285 53.32 50.26 18.67
N THR A 286 52.16 50.36 18.00
CA THR A 286 50.78 49.90 18.31
C THR A 286 50.02 49.44 17.03
N SER A 287 48.78 48.92 17.00
CA SER A 287 47.68 48.81 17.97
C SER A 287 46.91 47.45 17.86
N ARG A 288 45.65 47.35 18.33
CA ARG A 288 44.86 46.10 18.55
C ARG A 288 43.75 45.96 17.48
N PHE A 289 43.27 44.78 17.05
CA PHE A 289 42.41 43.87 17.85
C PHE A 289 42.35 42.39 17.34
N CYS A 290 41.51 41.56 17.97
CA CYS A 290 41.63 40.09 18.03
C CYS A 290 40.72 39.24 17.10
N LYS A 291 41.32 38.15 16.57
CA LYS A 291 40.86 36.74 16.54
C LYS A 291 39.49 36.35 15.93
N ARG A 292 39.52 35.42 14.96
CA ARG A 292 39.13 33.98 15.16
C ARG A 292 39.46 33.07 13.94
N HIS A 293 39.72 31.80 14.24
CA HIS A 293 39.79 30.64 13.32
C HIS A 293 38.38 30.04 13.09
N PRO A 294 38.21 29.00 12.22
CA PRO A 294 38.84 28.70 10.92
C PRO A 294 37.78 28.27 9.85
N ALA A 295 38.21 27.81 8.66
CA ALA A 295 37.93 26.45 8.12
C ALA A 295 37.83 26.36 6.57
N PHE A 296 37.99 25.12 6.08
CA PHE A 296 37.66 24.58 4.76
C PHE A 296 38.14 25.28 3.48
N CYS A 297 38.90 24.51 2.69
CA CYS A 297 38.71 24.49 1.24
C CYS A 297 38.55 23.03 0.78
N TYR A 298 37.46 22.74 0.08
CA TYR A 298 37.27 21.49 -0.68
C TYR A 298 37.91 21.68 -2.05
N GLN A 299 38.55 20.65 -2.60
CA GLN A 299 38.83 20.59 -4.03
C GLN A 299 38.50 19.20 -4.57
N SER A 300 37.91 19.18 -5.76
CA SER A 300 37.51 17.98 -6.46
C SER A 300 37.99 18.01 -7.92
N SER A 301 38.18 16.82 -8.48
CA SER A 301 38.02 16.52 -9.91
C SER A 301 38.92 17.22 -10.95
N GLN A 302 39.87 16.40 -11.44
CA GLN A 302 39.85 15.82 -12.80
C GLN A 302 40.90 16.25 -13.86
N PHE A 303 41.50 15.19 -14.44
CA PHE A 303 42.17 15.10 -15.76
C PHE A 303 43.50 15.91 -15.93
N ARG A 304 44.47 15.46 -16.73
CA ARG A 304 44.51 14.40 -17.77
C ARG A 304 45.95 13.90 -18.02
N CYS A 305 46.13 12.63 -18.40
CA CYS A 305 47.07 12.21 -19.46
C CYS A 305 46.82 10.76 -19.92
N LEU A 306 47.44 10.38 -21.05
CA LEU A 306 47.24 9.12 -21.78
C LEU A 306 48.57 8.40 -22.07
N CYS A 307 48.47 7.12 -22.47
CA CYS A 307 49.55 6.23 -22.95
C CYS A 307 50.56 5.82 -21.84
N ILE A 308 51.10 4.60 -21.79
CA ILE A 308 51.45 3.61 -22.85
C ILE A 308 50.96 2.19 -22.46
N MET A 309 50.93 1.26 -23.43
CA MET A 309 50.56 -0.16 -23.22
C MET A 309 51.63 -0.98 -22.45
N ARG A 310 51.22 -2.16 -21.93
CA ARG A 310 51.69 -3.52 -22.33
C ARG A 310 51.98 -4.48 -21.16
N THR A 311 51.46 -5.71 -21.26
CA THR A 311 51.90 -6.97 -20.61
C THR A 311 52.21 -7.01 -19.11
N ALA A 312 51.26 -7.56 -18.33
CA ALA A 312 51.52 -8.19 -17.02
C ALA A 312 50.41 -9.23 -16.69
N LEU A 313 50.12 -10.16 -17.61
CA LEU A 313 49.07 -11.19 -17.44
C LEU A 313 49.54 -12.59 -17.90
N GLU A 314 50.81 -12.90 -17.63
CA GLU A 314 51.40 -14.23 -17.70
C GLU A 314 52.37 -14.38 -16.51
N VAL A 315 52.27 -15.50 -15.77
CA VAL A 315 53.29 -16.16 -14.90
C VAL A 315 52.62 -17.12 -13.92
N THR A 316 51.51 -16.72 -13.30
CA THR A 316 50.89 -17.44 -12.16
C THR A 316 50.05 -18.68 -12.51
N LEU A 317 50.12 -19.17 -13.75
CA LEU A 317 49.36 -20.34 -14.22
C LEU A 317 50.22 -21.47 -14.84
N ASN A 318 51.55 -21.39 -14.75
CA ASN A 318 52.48 -22.39 -15.30
C ASN A 318 53.36 -23.12 -14.24
N LEU A 319 52.97 -23.08 -12.96
CA LEU A 319 53.70 -23.75 -11.86
C LEU A 319 52.90 -24.82 -11.10
N LEU A 320 51.72 -25.21 -11.60
CA LEU A 320 50.84 -26.21 -10.96
C LEU A 320 50.38 -27.33 -11.92
N TRP A 321 51.07 -27.57 -13.03
CA TRP A 321 50.67 -28.60 -14.01
C TRP A 321 51.79 -29.48 -14.58
N GLN A 322 52.93 -29.64 -13.88
CA GLN A 322 53.94 -30.60 -14.33
C GLN A 322 54.92 -31.13 -13.25
N SER A 323 54.41 -31.78 -12.18
CA SER A 323 55.17 -32.77 -11.37
C SER A 323 54.29 -33.43 -10.30
N GLY A 324 54.59 -34.69 -9.91
CA GLY A 324 54.24 -35.19 -8.57
C GLY A 324 53.37 -36.45 -8.44
N LEU A 325 52.83 -37.03 -9.51
CA LEU A 325 51.93 -38.20 -9.41
C LEU A 325 52.68 -39.56 -9.46
N SER A 326 53.61 -39.78 -8.54
CA SER A 326 54.17 -41.12 -8.24
C SER A 326 54.96 -41.14 -6.92
N LEU A 327 54.43 -41.82 -5.90
CA LEU A 327 55.15 -42.69 -4.94
C LEU A 327 54.25 -43.10 -3.75
N MET A 328 53.49 -44.19 -3.90
CA MET A 328 53.08 -45.00 -2.75
C MET A 328 54.19 -46.01 -2.44
N LYS A 329 54.83 -45.89 -1.27
CA LYS A 329 55.35 -46.97 -0.37
C LYS A 329 56.49 -46.48 0.53
N GLN A 330 56.21 -46.19 1.81
CA GLN A 330 56.75 -46.93 2.98
C GLN A 330 56.49 -46.20 4.33
N GLN A 331 56.18 -47.03 5.33
CA GLN A 331 56.44 -46.87 6.78
C GLN A 331 56.20 -45.52 7.50
N ASN A 332 55.05 -45.46 8.18
CA ASN A 332 54.89 -45.31 9.64
C ASN A 332 55.63 -44.22 10.46
N GLN A 333 54.82 -43.53 11.27
CA GLN A 333 55.14 -42.70 12.46
C GLN A 333 55.85 -41.36 12.24
N ILE A 334 55.15 -40.25 12.55
CA ILE A 334 55.30 -39.52 13.83
C ILE A 334 54.13 -38.54 14.08
N LYS A 335 53.51 -38.72 15.26
CA LYS A 335 52.70 -37.83 16.12
C LYS A 335 52.04 -36.54 15.57
N CYS A 336 50.75 -36.40 15.85
CA CYS A 336 49.95 -35.18 15.67
C CYS A 336 50.25 -34.08 16.70
N LEU A 337 50.22 -32.81 16.28
CA LEU A 337 49.89 -31.58 17.04
C LEU A 337 49.38 -30.53 15.99
N PRO A 338 48.56 -29.53 16.34
CA PRO A 338 47.16 -29.61 15.93
C PRO A 338 46.74 -28.61 14.83
N LEU A 339 45.72 -29.02 14.05
CA LEU A 339 45.01 -28.17 13.07
C LEU A 339 44.41 -26.88 13.68
N CYS A 340 44.18 -26.83 14.99
CA CYS A 340 43.64 -25.66 15.68
C CYS A 340 44.48 -24.40 15.47
N THR A 341 45.82 -24.49 15.45
CA THR A 341 46.68 -23.30 15.34
C THR A 341 46.55 -22.62 13.98
N LEU A 342 46.44 -23.42 12.91
CA LEU A 342 46.20 -22.94 11.54
C LEU A 342 44.78 -22.39 11.37
N ALA A 343 43.77 -23.06 11.94
CA ALA A 343 42.40 -22.58 11.92
C ALA A 343 42.24 -21.24 12.67
N MET A 344 42.91 -21.07 13.80
CA MET A 344 42.90 -19.80 14.55
C MET A 344 43.64 -18.69 13.81
N PHE A 345 44.78 -18.96 13.17
CA PHE A 345 45.50 -17.93 12.39
C PHE A 345 44.69 -17.48 11.15
N ALA A 346 44.03 -18.40 10.45
CA ALA A 346 43.15 -18.07 9.33
C ALA A 346 41.94 -17.25 9.78
N ASN A 347 41.35 -17.57 10.93
CA ASN A 347 40.20 -16.84 11.48
C ASN A 347 40.61 -15.44 12.00
N GLU A 348 41.81 -15.29 12.57
CA GLU A 348 42.31 -13.99 13.02
C GLU A 348 42.68 -13.08 11.83
N LEU A 349 43.21 -13.65 10.73
CA LEU A 349 43.38 -12.94 9.46
C LEU A 349 42.04 -12.49 8.86
N LEU A 350 41.03 -13.37 8.80
CA LEU A 350 39.68 -12.97 8.37
C LEU A 350 39.10 -11.88 9.28
N ARG A 351 39.31 -11.93 10.60
CA ARG A 351 38.87 -10.86 11.51
C ARG A 351 39.58 -9.53 11.25
N GLN A 352 40.87 -9.54 10.91
CA GLN A 352 41.60 -8.31 10.56
C GLN A 352 41.17 -7.74 9.21
N GLU A 353 40.89 -8.59 8.23
CA GLU A 353 40.41 -8.18 6.90
C GLU A 353 38.96 -7.68 6.95
N GLN A 354 38.08 -8.36 7.69
CA GLN A 354 36.72 -7.90 7.98
C GLN A 354 36.71 -6.60 8.80
N ALA A 355 37.65 -6.42 9.73
CA ALA A 355 37.81 -5.17 10.47
C ALA A 355 38.22 -4.02 9.54
N ARG A 356 39.18 -4.24 8.62
CA ARG A 356 39.55 -3.25 7.59
C ARG A 356 38.40 -2.90 6.66
N LEU A 357 37.61 -3.88 6.22
CA LEU A 357 36.41 -3.65 5.42
C LEU A 357 35.33 -2.87 6.19
N ASN A 358 35.19 -3.11 7.49
CA ASN A 358 34.29 -2.36 8.36
C ASN A 358 34.77 -0.93 8.66
N GLU A 359 36.09 -0.66 8.66
CA GLU A 359 36.63 0.71 8.69
C GLU A 359 36.43 1.43 7.35
N ALA A 360 36.66 0.74 6.22
CA ALA A 360 36.41 1.28 4.88
C ALA A 360 34.92 1.62 4.63
N ARG A 361 33.99 0.95 5.34
CA ARG A 361 32.54 1.26 5.32
C ARG A 361 32.13 2.48 6.16
N LYS A 362 33.04 3.17 6.86
CA LYS A 362 32.74 4.43 7.57
C LYS A 362 32.75 5.65 6.65
N ILE A 363 31.87 5.68 5.65
CA ILE A 363 31.58 6.87 4.86
C ILE A 363 30.07 7.20 4.99
N SER A 364 29.76 8.47 5.21
CA SER A 364 28.41 9.04 5.38
C SER A 364 27.49 8.40 6.44
N VAL A 365 28.00 8.11 7.64
CA VAL A 365 27.13 8.03 8.83
C VAL A 365 26.76 9.46 9.26
N VAL A 366 25.66 9.99 8.73
CA VAL A 366 25.16 11.34 9.08
C VAL A 366 24.47 11.29 10.45
N ASN A 367 25.27 11.42 11.51
CA ASN A 367 24.79 11.41 12.89
C ASN A 367 24.15 12.76 13.27
N VAL A 368 22.90 12.97 12.85
CA VAL A 368 22.11 14.16 13.23
C VAL A 368 21.56 14.03 14.64
N ASN A 369 22.19 14.73 15.59
CA ASN A 369 21.56 15.07 16.87
C ASN A 369 20.28 15.89 16.58
N PRO A 370 19.09 15.46 17.03
CA PRO A 370 17.86 16.24 16.84
C PRO A 370 17.87 17.47 17.75
N THR A 371 18.31 18.61 17.21
CA THR A 371 18.17 19.92 17.86
C THR A 371 16.68 20.25 17.99
N ASN A 372 16.14 20.05 19.19
CA ASN A 372 14.70 20.01 19.44
C ASN A 372 14.07 21.42 19.47
N ILE A 373 13.90 22.01 18.29
CA ILE A 373 13.29 23.33 18.06
C ILE A 373 12.23 23.19 16.96
N ARG A 374 11.05 22.67 17.30
CA ARG A 374 9.88 22.62 16.40
C ARG A 374 8.58 22.94 17.18
N PRO A 375 7.59 23.60 16.56
CA PRO A 375 6.29 23.85 17.19
C PRO A 375 5.49 22.55 17.37
N HIS A 376 4.61 22.51 18.38
CA HIS A 376 3.82 21.32 18.73
C HIS A 376 2.70 20.94 17.74
N SER A 377 2.54 21.65 16.63
CA SER A 377 1.44 21.46 15.66
C SER A 377 1.59 20.23 14.76
N ASP A 378 2.82 19.83 14.43
CA ASP A 378 3.08 18.91 13.30
C ASP A 378 3.22 17.43 13.70
N THR A 379 2.97 17.07 14.96
CA THR A 379 3.09 15.67 15.40
C THR A 379 1.88 14.82 14.97
N PRO A 380 2.05 13.65 14.31
CA PRO A 380 0.93 12.79 13.95
C PRO A 380 0.23 12.29 15.22
N GLU A 381 -1.09 12.40 15.27
CA GLU A 381 -1.79 12.24 16.54
C GLU A 381 -1.95 10.75 16.90
N ILE A 382 -1.19 10.31 17.90
CA ILE A 382 -1.22 8.93 18.43
C ILE A 382 -2.17 8.87 19.64
N ARG A 383 -3.32 8.22 19.43
CA ARG A 383 -4.32 7.98 20.48
C ARG A 383 -4.30 6.53 20.93
N LYS A 384 -4.40 6.31 22.25
CA LYS A 384 -4.45 4.98 22.88
C LYS A 384 -5.90 4.59 23.21
N TYR A 385 -6.28 3.34 22.98
CA TYR A 385 -7.55 2.84 23.49
C TYR A 385 -7.50 2.67 25.02
N LYS A 386 -8.62 2.98 25.70
CA LYS A 386 -8.75 2.87 27.17
C LYS A 386 -8.60 1.42 27.65
N LYS A 387 -9.14 0.46 26.89
CA LYS A 387 -9.09 -0.97 27.22
C LYS A 387 -7.66 -1.53 27.03
N ARG A 388 -7.22 -2.34 28.00
CA ARG A 388 -6.07 -3.25 27.85
C ARG A 388 -6.57 -4.69 27.68
N PHE A 389 -5.77 -5.49 26.99
CA PHE A 389 -6.01 -6.91 26.76
C PHE A 389 -4.97 -7.71 27.55
N ASN A 390 -5.41 -8.76 28.24
CA ASN A 390 -4.55 -9.56 29.14
C ASN A 390 -3.77 -10.66 28.40
N SER A 391 -3.84 -10.68 27.08
CA SER A 391 -3.13 -11.59 26.18
C SER A 391 -2.68 -10.85 24.93
N GLU A 392 -1.72 -11.42 24.19
CA GLU A 392 -1.24 -10.80 22.96
C GLU A 392 -2.34 -10.69 21.90
N ILE A 393 -2.36 -9.54 21.21
CA ILE A 393 -3.14 -9.31 19.99
C ILE A 393 -2.27 -9.76 18.80
N LEU A 394 -2.73 -10.79 18.09
CA LEU A 394 -2.00 -11.35 16.95
C LEU A 394 -2.40 -10.66 15.63
N CYS A 395 -3.66 -10.28 15.49
CA CYS A 395 -4.22 -9.61 14.32
C CYS A 395 -5.46 -8.80 14.68
N ALA A 396 -5.84 -7.83 13.86
CA ALA A 396 -7.14 -7.15 13.98
C ALA A 396 -7.55 -6.59 12.63
N ALA A 397 -8.86 -6.44 12.40
CA ALA A 397 -9.41 -5.89 11.17
C ALA A 397 -10.62 -4.99 11.48
N LEU A 398 -10.87 -4.00 10.63
CA LEU A 398 -12.00 -3.09 10.78
C LEU A 398 -13.27 -3.69 10.19
N TRP A 399 -14.38 -3.50 10.90
CA TRP A 399 -15.72 -3.90 10.47
C TRP A 399 -16.68 -2.75 10.74
N GLY A 400 -17.02 -2.03 9.67
CA GLY A 400 -17.62 -0.70 9.74
C GLY A 400 -16.72 0.25 10.53
N VAL A 401 -17.30 0.90 11.54
CA VAL A 401 -16.57 1.75 12.49
C VAL A 401 -15.78 0.96 13.55
N ASN A 402 -16.14 -0.30 13.79
CA ASN A 402 -15.64 -1.12 14.90
C ASN A 402 -14.35 -1.88 14.53
N LEU A 403 -13.64 -2.39 15.55
CA LEU A 403 -12.40 -3.14 15.38
C LEU A 403 -12.57 -4.58 15.90
N LEU A 404 -12.49 -5.57 15.02
CA LEU A 404 -12.37 -6.98 15.39
C LEU A 404 -10.92 -7.27 15.80
N VAL A 405 -10.72 -7.82 17.00
CA VAL A 405 -9.41 -8.07 17.61
C VAL A 405 -9.23 -9.57 17.82
N GLY A 406 -8.20 -10.13 17.18
CA GLY A 406 -7.79 -11.52 17.28
C GLY A 406 -6.65 -11.70 18.25
N THR A 407 -6.84 -12.59 19.21
CA THR A 407 -5.86 -12.90 20.26
C THR A 407 -5.54 -14.39 20.27
N GLU A 408 -4.60 -14.79 21.13
CA GLU A 408 -4.34 -16.20 21.42
C GLU A 408 -5.56 -16.93 22.01
N ASN A 409 -6.43 -16.20 22.72
CA ASN A 409 -7.54 -16.75 23.50
C ASN A 409 -8.92 -16.61 22.83
N GLY A 410 -9.07 -15.75 21.82
CA GLY A 410 -10.37 -15.53 21.17
C GLY A 410 -10.42 -14.38 20.17
N LEU A 411 -11.60 -14.22 19.57
CA LEU A 411 -12.03 -13.09 18.75
C LEU A 411 -12.95 -12.19 19.56
N MET A 412 -12.64 -10.90 19.59
CA MET A 412 -13.39 -9.88 20.33
C MET A 412 -13.79 -8.74 19.37
N LEU A 413 -14.95 -8.11 19.58
CA LEU A 413 -15.26 -6.83 18.94
C LEU A 413 -15.02 -5.70 19.94
N LEU A 414 -14.21 -4.72 19.55
CA LEU A 414 -14.08 -3.43 20.23
C LEU A 414 -15.05 -2.44 19.57
N ASP A 415 -16.11 -2.09 20.29
CA ASP A 415 -17.05 -1.04 19.89
C ASP A 415 -16.35 0.33 19.86
N ARG A 416 -16.64 1.10 18.82
CA ARG A 416 -16.12 2.44 18.57
C ARG A 416 -17.21 3.49 18.35
N SER A 417 -18.49 3.11 18.40
CA SER A 417 -19.62 4.03 18.23
C SER A 417 -19.74 5.05 19.37
N GLY A 418 -19.36 4.67 20.59
CA GLY A 418 -19.20 5.61 21.70
C GLY A 418 -18.97 4.98 23.07
N GLN A 419 -19.57 3.80 23.33
CA GLN A 419 -19.50 3.16 24.65
C GLN A 419 -18.14 2.53 24.94
N GLY A 420 -17.35 2.18 23.92
CA GLY A 420 -16.03 1.55 24.08
C GLY A 420 -16.11 0.13 24.66
N LYS A 421 -17.29 -0.48 24.56
CA LYS A 421 -17.62 -1.81 25.08
C LYS A 421 -16.86 -2.89 24.30
N VAL A 422 -16.55 -4.00 24.95
CA VAL A 422 -15.86 -5.13 24.31
C VAL A 422 -16.72 -6.37 24.39
N TYR A 423 -17.05 -6.93 23.23
CA TYR A 423 -17.88 -8.12 23.07
C TYR A 423 -17.00 -9.34 22.76
N ASN A 424 -17.20 -10.45 23.46
CA ASN A 424 -16.47 -11.69 23.23
C ASN A 424 -17.25 -12.55 22.22
N LEU A 425 -16.79 -12.61 20.96
CA LEU A 425 -17.52 -13.32 19.90
C LEU A 425 -17.24 -14.82 19.90
N ILE A 426 -15.96 -15.19 20.04
CA ILE A 426 -15.47 -16.56 20.02
C ILE A 426 -14.35 -16.68 21.05
N THR A 427 -14.46 -17.63 21.99
CA THR A 427 -13.47 -17.87 23.05
C THR A 427 -12.72 -19.20 22.84
N ARG A 428 -11.63 -19.40 23.59
CA ARG A 428 -10.76 -20.59 23.58
C ARG A 428 -10.22 -20.96 22.19
N ARG A 429 -9.99 -19.97 21.32
CA ARG A 429 -9.52 -20.15 19.94
C ARG A 429 -8.54 -19.03 19.55
N ARG A 430 -7.29 -19.41 19.26
CA ARG A 430 -6.27 -18.54 18.67
C ARG A 430 -6.67 -18.10 17.27
N PHE A 431 -6.52 -16.81 16.98
CA PHE A 431 -6.63 -16.24 15.63
C PHE A 431 -5.27 -15.66 15.24
N LEU A 432 -4.66 -16.14 14.16
CA LEU A 432 -3.31 -15.75 13.75
C LEU A 432 -3.33 -14.58 12.76
N GLN A 433 -4.27 -14.61 11.81
CA GLN A 433 -4.50 -13.63 10.76
C GLN A 433 -6.02 -13.52 10.51
N MET A 434 -6.50 -12.34 10.14
CA MET A 434 -7.90 -12.14 9.73
C MET A 434 -8.05 -10.98 8.73
N ASP A 435 -9.03 -11.08 7.84
CA ASP A 435 -9.42 -10.02 6.90
C ASP A 435 -10.94 -9.92 6.78
N VAL A 436 -11.46 -8.69 6.87
CA VAL A 436 -12.89 -8.38 6.75
C VAL A 436 -13.20 -7.99 5.31
N LEU A 437 -14.10 -8.73 4.66
CA LEU A 437 -14.56 -8.45 3.31
C LEU A 437 -15.98 -7.89 3.38
N GLU A 438 -16.11 -6.62 3.80
CA GLU A 438 -17.39 -5.94 4.09
C GLU A 438 -18.45 -6.17 2.99
N GLY A 439 -18.12 -5.82 1.73
CA GLY A 439 -19.00 -6.02 0.57
C GLY A 439 -19.21 -7.47 0.11
N LEU A 440 -18.75 -8.47 0.88
CA LEU A 440 -19.11 -9.88 0.74
C LEU A 440 -19.76 -10.46 2.01
N ASN A 441 -19.92 -9.64 3.07
CA ASN A 441 -20.46 -10.04 4.37
C ASN A 441 -19.70 -11.20 5.07
N VAL A 442 -18.38 -11.33 4.83
CA VAL A 442 -17.55 -12.42 5.41
C VAL A 442 -16.22 -11.94 6.03
N LEU A 443 -15.72 -12.73 6.99
CA LEU A 443 -14.44 -12.60 7.68
C LEU A 443 -13.57 -13.83 7.38
N VAL A 444 -12.48 -13.66 6.64
CA VAL A 444 -11.46 -14.71 6.41
C VAL A 444 -10.52 -14.76 7.62
N THR A 445 -10.06 -15.95 8.03
CA THR A 445 -9.15 -16.13 9.18
C THR A 445 -8.24 -17.35 9.05
N ILE A 446 -7.05 -17.30 9.67
CA ILE A 446 -6.34 -18.51 10.15
C ILE A 446 -6.68 -18.68 11.63
N SER A 447 -7.27 -19.83 12.02
CA SER A 447 -7.72 -20.02 13.41
C SER A 447 -7.59 -21.44 13.99
N GLY A 448 -7.42 -21.52 15.31
CA GLY A 448 -7.31 -22.75 16.10
C GLY A 448 -5.95 -23.45 16.02
N LYS A 449 -5.76 -24.49 16.84
CA LYS A 449 -4.46 -25.19 17.05
C LYS A 449 -3.82 -25.79 15.77
N LYS A 450 -4.62 -26.08 14.74
CA LYS A 450 -4.19 -26.67 13.45
C LYS A 450 -3.99 -25.63 12.33
N ASN A 451 -4.07 -24.32 12.63
CA ASN A 451 -4.07 -23.24 11.65
C ASN A 451 -5.00 -23.52 10.45
N LYS A 452 -6.26 -23.91 10.71
CA LYS A 452 -7.24 -24.08 9.61
C LYS A 452 -7.71 -22.72 9.13
N LEU A 453 -7.85 -22.56 7.81
CA LEU A 453 -8.53 -21.40 7.25
C LEU A 453 -10.05 -21.52 7.54
N ARG A 454 -10.67 -20.44 8.01
CA ARG A 454 -12.12 -20.36 8.21
C ARG A 454 -12.66 -19.01 7.75
N VAL A 455 -13.78 -19.06 7.05
CA VAL A 455 -14.54 -17.90 6.60
C VAL A 455 -15.83 -17.84 7.42
N TYR A 456 -15.93 -16.86 8.32
CA TYR A 456 -17.13 -16.63 9.14
C TYR A 456 -18.06 -15.64 8.44
N TYR A 457 -19.38 -15.83 8.59
CA TYR A 457 -20.35 -14.84 8.13
C TYR A 457 -20.45 -13.68 9.13
N LEU A 458 -20.29 -12.44 8.66
CA LEU A 458 -20.37 -11.25 9.49
C LEU A 458 -21.79 -11.04 10.07
N SER A 459 -22.83 -11.46 9.35
CA SER A 459 -24.21 -11.52 9.88
C SER A 459 -24.36 -12.42 11.10
N TRP A 460 -23.71 -13.60 11.12
CA TRP A 460 -23.72 -14.50 12.28
C TRP A 460 -22.94 -13.93 13.45
N LEU A 461 -21.79 -13.28 13.18
CA LEU A 461 -21.05 -12.54 14.20
C LEU A 461 -21.83 -11.32 14.75
N ARG A 462 -22.66 -10.67 13.92
CA ARG A 462 -23.57 -9.57 14.33
C ARG A 462 -24.66 -10.10 15.25
N ASN A 463 -25.25 -11.24 14.92
CA ASN A 463 -26.26 -11.86 15.77
C ASN A 463 -25.69 -12.22 17.15
N ARG A 464 -24.45 -12.72 17.24
CA ARG A 464 -23.75 -12.96 18.53
C ARG A 464 -23.45 -11.72 19.39
N ILE A 465 -23.80 -10.52 18.93
CA ILE A 465 -23.67 -9.26 19.68
C ILE A 465 -25.04 -8.74 20.13
N LEU A 466 -26.08 -8.99 19.33
CA LEU A 466 -27.43 -8.42 19.51
C LEU A 466 -28.45 -9.45 20.04
N HIS A 467 -28.21 -10.75 19.81
CA HIS A 467 -29.07 -11.90 20.11
C HIS A 467 -30.49 -11.81 19.50
N ASN A 468 -30.58 -11.27 18.27
CA ASN A 468 -31.84 -11.08 17.55
C ASN A 468 -32.51 -12.39 17.08
N ASP A 469 -31.73 -13.43 16.77
CA ASP A 469 -32.23 -14.66 16.12
C ASP A 469 -31.67 -15.93 16.80
N PRO A 470 -32.48 -16.66 17.60
CA PRO A 470 -32.07 -17.91 18.25
C PRO A 470 -31.83 -19.10 17.30
N GLU A 471 -32.28 -19.05 16.04
CA GLU A 471 -32.00 -20.11 15.06
C GLU A 471 -30.64 -19.93 14.39
N VAL A 472 -30.27 -18.69 14.07
CA VAL A 472 -28.98 -18.37 13.47
C VAL A 472 -27.83 -18.72 14.42
N GLU A 473 -28.03 -18.64 15.74
CA GLU A 473 -27.03 -19.13 16.70
C GLU A 473 -26.82 -20.65 16.68
N LYS A 474 -27.87 -21.43 16.36
CA LYS A 474 -27.78 -22.91 16.22
C LYS A 474 -27.07 -23.33 14.93
N LYS A 475 -27.12 -22.50 13.89
CA LYS A 475 -26.51 -22.75 12.57
C LYS A 475 -25.00 -22.48 12.60
N GLN A 476 -24.21 -23.28 11.86
CA GLN A 476 -22.76 -23.13 11.80
C GLN A 476 -22.37 -21.88 10.99
N GLY A 477 -22.10 -20.77 11.67
CA GLY A 477 -21.78 -19.48 11.03
C GLY A 477 -20.41 -19.35 10.36
N TRP A 478 -19.79 -20.45 9.94
CA TRP A 478 -18.50 -20.44 9.24
C TRP A 478 -18.31 -21.65 8.33
N ILE A 479 -17.61 -21.45 7.22
CA ILE A 479 -17.20 -22.49 6.28
C ILE A 479 -15.67 -22.64 6.28
N THR A 480 -15.17 -23.84 5.97
CA THR A 480 -13.77 -24.05 5.54
C THR A 480 -13.60 -23.67 4.07
N VAL A 481 -12.36 -23.36 3.69
CA VAL A 481 -11.92 -23.27 2.29
C VAL A 481 -10.98 -24.45 2.06
N GLY A 482 -11.40 -25.41 1.23
CA GLY A 482 -10.78 -26.74 1.14
C GLY A 482 -10.81 -27.51 2.48
N GLU A 483 -10.02 -28.58 2.58
CA GLU A 483 -9.81 -29.33 3.84
C GLU A 483 -8.55 -28.87 4.60
N LEU A 484 -8.02 -27.71 4.23
CA LEU A 484 -6.64 -27.27 4.49
C LEU A 484 -6.29 -27.18 5.99
N GLU A 485 -5.15 -27.74 6.34
CA GLU A 485 -4.51 -27.66 7.66
C GLU A 485 -3.08 -27.13 7.52
N GLY A 486 -2.57 -26.49 8.58
CA GLY A 486 -1.21 -25.96 8.56
C GLY A 486 -1.01 -24.76 7.64
N CYS A 487 -2.05 -23.92 7.47
CA CYS A 487 -1.90 -22.64 6.80
C CYS A 487 -0.85 -21.78 7.52
N VAL A 488 0.10 -21.24 6.76
CA VAL A 488 1.18 -20.39 7.27
C VAL A 488 0.78 -18.93 7.17
N HIS A 489 0.37 -18.52 5.97
CA HIS A 489 -0.04 -17.16 5.61
C HIS A 489 -1.12 -17.24 4.52
N TYR A 490 -1.97 -16.23 4.37
CA TYR A 490 -2.76 -16.05 3.15
C TYR A 490 -2.82 -14.56 2.76
N LYS A 491 -3.24 -14.27 1.53
CA LYS A 491 -3.57 -12.92 1.08
C LYS A 491 -4.91 -12.94 0.35
N VAL A 492 -5.76 -11.95 0.62
CA VAL A 492 -6.93 -11.66 -0.25
C VAL A 492 -6.58 -10.49 -1.15
N VAL A 493 -6.69 -10.67 -2.46
CA VAL A 493 -6.41 -9.67 -3.48
C VAL A 493 -7.66 -9.45 -4.32
N LYS A 494 -8.06 -8.18 -4.48
CA LYS A 494 -9.18 -7.79 -5.35
C LYS A 494 -8.63 -7.50 -6.74
N TYR A 495 -9.20 -8.15 -7.76
CA TYR A 495 -8.93 -7.84 -9.16
C TYR A 495 -10.28 -7.71 -9.88
N GLU A 496 -10.51 -6.57 -10.55
CA GLU A 496 -11.81 -6.17 -11.11
C GLU A 496 -13.00 -6.37 -10.13
N ARG A 497 -13.91 -7.30 -10.48
CA ARG A 497 -15.08 -7.70 -9.68
C ARG A 497 -14.82 -8.97 -8.85
N ILE A 498 -13.70 -9.65 -9.07
CA ILE A 498 -13.32 -10.92 -8.44
C ILE A 498 -12.45 -10.63 -7.20
N LYS A 499 -12.51 -11.53 -6.21
CA LYS A 499 -11.53 -11.59 -5.13
C LYS A 499 -10.84 -12.94 -5.15
N PHE A 500 -9.51 -12.91 -5.28
CA PHE A 500 -8.66 -14.08 -5.13
C PHE A 500 -8.18 -14.18 -3.68
N LEU A 501 -8.02 -15.42 -3.23
CA LEU A 501 -7.50 -15.81 -1.93
C LEU A 501 -6.34 -16.76 -2.18
N VAL A 502 -5.11 -16.30 -1.96
CA VAL A 502 -3.89 -17.08 -2.15
C VAL A 502 -3.38 -17.53 -0.78
N ILE A 503 -3.08 -18.82 -0.64
CA ILE A 503 -2.85 -19.50 0.63
C ILE A 503 -1.50 -20.19 0.61
N ALA A 504 -0.60 -19.83 1.53
CA ALA A 504 0.64 -20.55 1.79
C ALA A 504 0.37 -21.71 2.74
N LEU A 505 0.57 -22.93 2.25
CA LEU A 505 0.62 -24.17 3.04
C LEU A 505 2.08 -24.63 3.15
N LYS A 506 2.39 -25.51 4.09
CA LYS A 506 3.76 -25.90 4.45
C LYS A 506 4.69 -26.26 3.26
N ASN A 507 4.14 -26.85 2.19
CA ASN A 507 4.87 -27.29 0.99
C ASN A 507 4.21 -26.83 -0.33
N SER A 508 3.14 -26.02 -0.30
CA SER A 508 2.34 -25.71 -1.49
C SER A 508 1.69 -24.33 -1.41
N VAL A 509 1.30 -23.78 -2.57
CA VAL A 509 0.47 -22.56 -2.64
C VAL A 509 -0.82 -22.87 -3.39
N GLU A 510 -1.95 -22.48 -2.80
CA GLU A 510 -3.28 -22.63 -3.41
C GLU A 510 -3.93 -21.28 -3.68
N ILE A 511 -4.57 -21.14 -4.85
CA ILE A 511 -5.39 -20.00 -5.24
C ILE A 511 -6.86 -20.44 -5.21
N TYR A 512 -7.69 -19.66 -4.53
CA TYR A 512 -9.14 -19.75 -4.59
C TYR A 512 -9.73 -18.44 -5.15
N ALA A 513 -10.77 -18.54 -5.97
CA ALA A 513 -11.54 -17.41 -6.47
C ALA A 513 -12.89 -17.32 -5.75
N TRP A 514 -13.36 -16.11 -5.45
CA TRP A 514 -14.69 -15.92 -4.88
C TRP A 514 -15.79 -16.12 -5.93
N ALA A 515 -16.65 -17.13 -5.72
CA ALA A 515 -17.80 -17.37 -6.56
C ALA A 515 -19.04 -16.58 -6.07
N PRO A 516 -19.79 -15.90 -6.96
CA PRO A 516 -21.02 -15.20 -6.62
C PRO A 516 -22.15 -16.16 -6.22
N LYS A 517 -23.36 -15.64 -5.97
CA LYS A 517 -24.57 -16.47 -5.83
C LYS A 517 -24.75 -17.32 -7.12
N PRO A 518 -25.22 -18.58 -7.02
CA PRO A 518 -25.72 -19.25 -5.82
C PRO A 518 -24.64 -19.78 -4.86
N TYR A 519 -23.38 -19.91 -5.31
CA TYR A 519 -22.32 -20.56 -4.53
C TYR A 519 -21.85 -19.78 -3.29
N HIS A 520 -21.71 -18.45 -3.40
CA HIS A 520 -21.39 -17.51 -2.31
C HIS A 520 -20.25 -18.00 -1.38
N LYS A 521 -19.16 -18.49 -1.99
CA LYS A 521 -17.99 -19.04 -1.30
C LYS A 521 -16.73 -18.96 -2.15
N PHE A 522 -15.57 -19.15 -1.52
CA PHE A 522 -14.32 -19.38 -2.24
C PHE A 522 -14.32 -20.78 -2.88
N MET A 523 -14.06 -20.82 -4.19
CA MET A 523 -13.90 -22.02 -5.02
C MET A 523 -12.43 -22.18 -5.41
N ALA A 524 -11.92 -23.41 -5.49
CA ALA A 524 -10.53 -23.65 -5.91
C ALA A 524 -10.32 -23.16 -7.35
N PHE A 525 -9.17 -22.53 -7.62
CA PHE A 525 -8.82 -21.96 -8.92
C PHE A 525 -7.56 -22.62 -9.51
N LYS A 526 -6.45 -22.64 -8.76
CA LYS A 526 -5.22 -23.38 -9.12
C LYS A 526 -4.44 -23.77 -7.87
N SER A 527 -3.63 -24.81 -7.94
CA SER A 527 -2.76 -25.29 -6.84
C SER A 527 -1.38 -25.61 -7.37
N PHE A 528 -0.35 -25.31 -6.57
CA PHE A 528 1.06 -25.54 -6.89
C PHE A 528 1.71 -26.33 -5.75
N THR A 529 1.93 -27.63 -5.98
CA THR A 529 2.44 -28.59 -4.98
C THR A 529 3.93 -28.90 -5.13
N GLU A 530 4.51 -28.66 -6.31
CA GLU A 530 5.89 -29.02 -6.66
C GLU A 530 6.82 -27.80 -6.56
N LEU A 531 6.79 -27.14 -5.39
CA LEU A 531 7.60 -25.95 -5.12
C LEU A 531 9.01 -26.34 -4.67
N GLN A 532 10.03 -25.79 -5.33
CA GLN A 532 11.44 -26.00 -4.98
C GLN A 532 11.78 -25.53 -3.56
N HIS A 533 11.09 -24.47 -3.09
CA HIS A 533 11.28 -23.88 -1.77
C HIS A 533 9.95 -23.76 -1.02
N ARG A 534 9.98 -23.94 0.31
CA ARG A 534 8.77 -23.87 1.15
C ARG A 534 8.27 -22.43 1.28
N PRO A 535 7.00 -22.14 0.97
CA PRO A 535 6.44 -20.80 1.11
C PRO A 535 6.18 -20.46 2.58
N GLN A 536 6.57 -19.27 2.99
CA GLN A 536 6.35 -18.70 4.32
C GLN A 536 5.40 -17.49 4.25
N LEU A 537 5.56 -16.66 3.21
CA LEU A 537 4.68 -15.56 2.83
C LEU A 537 4.16 -15.76 1.40
N VAL A 538 3.00 -15.19 1.11
CA VAL A 538 2.39 -15.13 -0.23
C VAL A 538 1.72 -13.80 -0.48
N ASP A 539 1.77 -13.35 -1.74
CA ASP A 539 0.96 -12.28 -2.29
C ASP A 539 0.55 -12.62 -3.74
N LEU A 540 -0.38 -11.86 -4.32
CA LEU A 540 -0.79 -11.99 -5.72
C LEU A 540 -0.74 -10.62 -6.37
N THR A 541 0.07 -10.49 -7.42
CA THR A 541 0.04 -9.31 -8.29
C THR A 541 -0.61 -9.65 -9.64
N VAL A 542 -1.05 -8.63 -10.36
CA VAL A 542 -1.59 -8.77 -11.72
C VAL A 542 -0.79 -7.88 -12.64
N GLU A 543 0.04 -8.50 -13.47
CA GLU A 543 0.93 -7.86 -14.43
C GLU A 543 0.16 -7.42 -15.68
N GLU A 544 0.44 -6.19 -16.14
CA GLU A 544 -0.12 -5.59 -17.36
C GLU A 544 -1.66 -5.63 -17.43
N GLY A 545 -2.32 -5.70 -16.26
CA GLY A 545 -3.78 -5.80 -16.15
C GLY A 545 -4.39 -7.08 -16.70
N GLN A 546 -3.62 -8.16 -16.90
CA GLN A 546 -4.16 -9.46 -17.37
C GLN A 546 -3.49 -10.70 -16.75
N ARG A 547 -2.19 -10.66 -16.46
CA ARG A 547 -1.42 -11.86 -16.07
C ARG A 547 -1.31 -12.01 -14.56
N LEU A 548 -1.93 -13.05 -14.01
CA LEU A 548 -1.84 -13.34 -12.58
C LEU A 548 -0.44 -13.89 -12.23
N LYS A 549 0.23 -13.30 -11.23
CA LYS A 549 1.53 -13.75 -10.71
C LYS A 549 1.48 -13.89 -9.19
N VAL A 550 1.67 -15.12 -8.70
CA VAL A 550 1.80 -15.41 -7.27
C VAL A 550 3.23 -15.15 -6.85
N ILE A 551 3.44 -14.26 -5.88
CA ILE A 551 4.75 -14.01 -5.28
C ILE A 551 4.79 -14.79 -3.96
N TYR A 552 5.86 -15.56 -3.70
CA TYR A 552 6.05 -16.24 -2.42
C TYR A 552 7.46 -16.07 -1.87
N GLY A 553 7.54 -15.85 -0.55
CA GLY A 553 8.80 -15.76 0.19
C GLY A 553 9.17 -17.10 0.78
N SER A 554 10.44 -17.49 0.66
CA SER A 554 10.99 -18.75 1.18
C SER A 554 12.19 -18.52 2.11
N SER A 555 12.82 -19.59 2.59
CA SER A 555 14.06 -19.52 3.37
C SER A 555 15.33 -19.20 2.55
N VAL A 556 15.18 -18.97 1.24
CA VAL A 556 16.26 -18.71 0.27
C VAL A 556 16.13 -17.32 -0.36
N GLY A 557 14.91 -16.85 -0.61
CA GLY A 557 14.64 -15.57 -1.27
C GLY A 557 13.15 -15.40 -1.58
N PHE A 558 12.83 -14.53 -2.54
CA PHE A 558 11.48 -14.40 -3.09
C PHE A 558 11.40 -14.94 -4.52
N HIS A 559 10.32 -15.64 -4.79
CA HIS A 559 10.05 -16.35 -6.04
C HIS A 559 8.69 -15.93 -6.58
N VAL A 560 8.48 -16.04 -7.89
CA VAL A 560 7.16 -15.92 -8.52
C VAL A 560 6.77 -17.20 -9.23
N ILE A 561 5.48 -17.50 -9.17
CA ILE A 561 4.81 -18.47 -10.04
C ILE A 561 3.93 -17.66 -10.99
N ASP A 562 4.24 -17.70 -12.28
CA ASP A 562 3.33 -17.25 -13.32
C ASP A 562 2.12 -18.20 -13.33
N VAL A 563 0.91 -17.68 -13.11
CA VAL A 563 -0.24 -18.54 -12.77
C VAL A 563 -0.74 -19.31 -13.99
N ASP A 564 -0.48 -18.85 -15.21
CA ASP A 564 -0.89 -19.54 -16.44
C ASP A 564 0.04 -20.73 -16.72
N SER A 565 1.34 -20.49 -16.87
CA SER A 565 2.35 -21.53 -17.13
C SER A 565 2.61 -22.45 -15.92
N GLY A 566 2.45 -21.93 -14.70
CA GLY A 566 2.69 -22.65 -13.44
C GLY A 566 4.16 -22.86 -13.07
N ASN A 567 5.11 -22.32 -13.86
CA ASN A 567 6.54 -22.47 -13.60
C ASN A 567 7.00 -21.46 -12.52
N PRO A 568 7.64 -21.92 -11.42
CA PRO A 568 8.29 -21.02 -10.48
C PRO A 568 9.62 -20.49 -11.04
N TYR A 569 9.92 -19.23 -10.77
CA TYR A 569 11.24 -18.61 -11.00
C TYR A 569 11.62 -17.67 -9.85
N ASP A 570 12.92 -17.47 -9.66
CA ASP A 570 13.44 -16.58 -8.62
C ASP A 570 13.32 -15.13 -9.08
N ILE A 571 12.76 -14.26 -8.22
CA ILE A 571 12.78 -12.81 -8.45
C ILE A 571 14.09 -12.23 -7.91
N TYR A 572 14.43 -12.56 -6.67
CA TYR A 572 15.60 -12.01 -6.01
C TYR A 572 16.06 -12.93 -4.87
N ILE A 573 17.37 -13.16 -4.80
CA ILE A 573 18.05 -13.97 -3.78
C ILE A 573 19.24 -13.14 -3.26
N PRO A 574 19.30 -12.79 -1.96
CA PRO A 574 20.39 -11.99 -1.40
C PRO A 574 21.74 -12.73 -1.44
N SER A 575 22.63 -12.33 -2.36
CA SER A 575 23.92 -13.00 -2.59
C SER A 575 24.93 -12.85 -1.44
N HIS A 576 24.66 -11.98 -0.47
CA HIS A 576 25.52 -11.72 0.68
C HIS A 576 25.08 -12.46 1.96
N ILE A 577 23.88 -13.04 2.01
CA ILE A 577 23.35 -13.76 3.18
C ILE A 577 23.76 -15.24 3.08
N GLN A 578 24.84 -15.60 3.77
CA GLN A 578 25.51 -16.91 3.63
C GLN A 578 24.81 -18.10 4.32
N SER A 579 23.63 -17.90 4.94
CA SER A 579 23.01 -18.87 5.85
C SER A 579 21.57 -19.23 5.47
N GLN A 580 20.60 -18.48 6.00
CA GLN A 580 19.17 -18.68 5.76
C GLN A 580 18.48 -17.32 5.77
N VAL A 581 17.70 -17.04 4.73
CA VAL A 581 16.97 -15.79 4.58
C VAL A 581 15.63 -15.88 5.32
N THR A 582 15.20 -14.81 5.99
CA THR A 582 13.83 -14.70 6.49
C THR A 582 13.02 -13.73 5.61
N PRO A 583 11.93 -14.18 4.96
CA PRO A 583 11.09 -13.30 4.15
C PRO A 583 10.11 -12.57 5.08
N HIS A 584 10.19 -11.25 5.14
CA HIS A 584 9.49 -10.47 6.16
C HIS A 584 8.20 -9.79 5.66
N ALA A 585 8.22 -9.21 4.45
CA ALA A 585 7.03 -8.65 3.82
C ALA A 585 7.14 -8.61 2.29
N ILE A 586 5.98 -8.70 1.63
CA ILE A 586 5.80 -8.41 0.20
C ILE A 586 4.89 -7.18 0.12
N VAL A 587 5.33 -6.14 -0.59
CA VAL A 587 4.64 -4.85 -0.66
C VAL A 587 4.58 -4.40 -2.13
N VAL A 588 3.51 -4.80 -2.82
CA VAL A 588 3.22 -4.37 -4.21
C VAL A 588 2.88 -2.87 -4.22
N LEU A 589 3.52 -2.10 -5.10
CA LEU A 589 3.36 -0.63 -5.13
C LEU A 589 2.15 -0.22 -5.98
N PRO A 590 1.11 0.43 -5.40
CA PRO A 590 -0.19 0.63 -6.06
C PRO A 590 -0.18 1.65 -7.20
N LYS A 591 0.91 2.38 -7.43
CA LYS A 591 1.10 3.31 -8.55
C LYS A 591 1.59 2.63 -9.85
N THR A 592 1.78 1.31 -9.85
CA THR A 592 2.64 0.62 -10.84
C THR A 592 1.96 -0.54 -11.58
N ASP A 593 0.64 -0.64 -11.53
CA ASP A 593 -0.15 -1.72 -12.17
C ASP A 593 0.41 -3.12 -11.88
N GLY A 594 0.80 -3.34 -10.62
CA GLY A 594 1.34 -4.60 -10.13
C GLY A 594 2.80 -4.89 -10.49
N MET A 595 3.44 -4.01 -11.28
CA MET A 595 4.78 -4.24 -11.84
C MET A 595 5.90 -4.09 -10.81
N GLU A 596 5.84 -3.10 -9.92
CA GLU A 596 6.86 -2.90 -8.87
C GLU A 596 6.41 -3.42 -7.50
N MET A 597 7.36 -3.96 -6.75
CA MET A 597 7.19 -4.38 -5.37
C MET A 597 8.44 -4.09 -4.54
N LEU A 598 8.24 -3.72 -3.28
CA LEU A 598 9.26 -3.80 -2.24
C LEU A 598 9.22 -5.20 -1.64
N LEU A 599 10.37 -5.88 -1.66
CA LEU A 599 10.61 -7.13 -0.97
C LEU A 599 11.40 -6.83 0.31
N CYS A 600 10.85 -7.15 1.48
CA CYS A 600 11.53 -6.99 2.75
C CYS A 600 12.07 -8.32 3.26
N TYR A 601 13.36 -8.36 3.53
CA TYR A 601 14.04 -9.40 4.30
C TYR A 601 14.24 -8.94 5.75
N GLU A 602 15.20 -9.55 6.43
CA GLU A 602 15.65 -9.20 7.77
C GLU A 602 16.38 -7.84 7.75
N ASP A 603 17.56 -7.76 7.14
CA ASP A 603 18.45 -6.59 7.17
C ASP A 603 18.22 -5.57 6.05
N GLU A 604 17.58 -5.95 4.94
CA GLU A 604 17.32 -5.07 3.80
C GLU A 604 15.90 -5.17 3.21
N GLY A 605 15.46 -4.07 2.58
CA GLY A 605 14.31 -4.02 1.67
C GLY A 605 14.75 -3.58 0.27
N VAL A 606 14.40 -4.35 -0.76
CA VAL A 606 14.84 -4.11 -2.15
C VAL A 606 13.63 -3.88 -3.06
N TYR A 607 13.68 -2.81 -3.86
CA TYR A 607 12.66 -2.51 -4.87
C TYR A 607 12.96 -3.27 -6.16
N VAL A 608 12.06 -4.16 -6.55
CA VAL A 608 12.18 -4.99 -7.76
C VAL A 608 10.89 -4.95 -8.58
N ASN A 609 10.98 -5.38 -9.83
CA ASN A 609 9.80 -5.68 -10.65
C ASN A 609 9.46 -7.17 -10.69
N THR A 610 8.32 -7.49 -11.29
CA THR A 610 7.83 -8.86 -11.59
C THR A 610 8.81 -9.73 -12.40
N TYR A 611 9.89 -9.16 -12.93
CA TYR A 611 10.92 -9.84 -13.73
C TYR A 611 12.28 -9.93 -13.01
N GLY A 612 12.34 -9.66 -11.69
CA GLY A 612 13.59 -9.75 -10.91
C GLY A 612 14.59 -8.62 -11.12
N ARG A 613 14.22 -7.57 -11.88
CA ARG A 613 15.08 -6.39 -12.05
C ARG A 613 14.87 -5.42 -10.90
N ILE A 614 15.96 -4.99 -10.27
CA ILE A 614 15.95 -3.89 -9.30
C ILE A 614 15.47 -2.62 -10.01
N THR A 615 14.45 -1.94 -9.48
CA THR A 615 13.89 -0.73 -10.11
C THR A 615 14.38 0.57 -9.51
N LYS A 616 14.95 0.53 -8.30
CA LYS A 616 15.52 1.70 -7.61
C LYS A 616 16.88 1.33 -7.02
N ASP A 617 17.88 2.17 -7.26
CA ASP A 617 19.26 2.04 -6.74
C ASP A 617 19.36 2.43 -5.24
N VAL A 618 18.34 2.05 -4.46
CA VAL A 618 18.18 2.42 -3.05
C VAL A 618 17.74 1.17 -2.28
N VAL A 619 18.67 0.63 -1.48
CA VAL A 619 18.39 -0.44 -0.53
C VAL A 619 17.87 0.17 0.77
N LEU A 620 16.69 -0.26 1.22
CA LEU A 620 16.06 0.19 2.45
C LEU A 620 16.63 -0.59 3.63
N GLN A 621 17.62 -0.03 4.32
CA GLN A 621 18.21 -0.62 5.53
C GLN A 621 17.50 -0.12 6.80
N TRP A 622 16.93 -1.03 7.58
CA TRP A 622 16.27 -0.74 8.85
C TRP A 622 17.29 -0.42 9.96
N GLY A 623 16.96 0.52 10.85
CA GLY A 623 17.75 0.81 12.05
C GLY A 623 17.38 -0.09 13.25
N GLU A 624 16.10 -0.47 13.35
CA GLU A 624 15.59 -1.52 14.22
C GLU A 624 14.77 -2.52 13.41
N MET A 625 15.01 -3.82 13.62
CA MET A 625 14.32 -4.91 12.92
C MET A 625 12.80 -4.78 13.01
N PRO A 626 12.06 -4.56 11.90
CA PRO A 626 10.61 -4.56 11.93
C PRO A 626 10.08 -5.97 12.24
N THR A 627 9.00 -6.04 13.02
CA THR A 627 8.19 -7.24 13.25
C THR A 627 6.94 -7.28 12.36
N SER A 628 6.67 -6.17 11.66
CA SER A 628 5.74 -6.06 10.54
C SER A 628 6.08 -4.81 9.73
N VAL A 629 5.87 -4.85 8.41
CA VAL A 629 6.04 -3.72 7.49
C VAL A 629 4.73 -3.50 6.71
N ALA A 630 4.37 -2.25 6.46
CA ALA A 630 3.25 -1.89 5.60
C ALA A 630 3.54 -0.62 4.78
N TYR A 631 3.10 -0.60 3.53
CA TYR A 631 2.92 0.63 2.76
C TYR A 631 1.67 1.35 3.24
N ILE A 632 1.75 2.67 3.39
CA ILE A 632 0.63 3.54 3.78
C ILE A 632 0.27 4.50 2.65
N HIS A 633 -1.00 4.92 2.61
CA HIS A 633 -1.57 5.73 1.51
C HIS A 633 -0.85 7.07 1.22
N SER A 634 0.02 7.55 2.11
CA SER A 634 0.89 8.72 1.90
C SER A 634 2.14 8.46 1.04
N ASN A 635 2.27 7.28 0.40
CA ASN A 635 3.44 6.88 -0.39
C ASN A 635 4.70 6.77 0.47
N GLN A 636 4.52 6.20 1.66
CA GLN A 636 5.57 5.91 2.65
C GLN A 636 5.47 4.43 3.06
N ILE A 637 6.58 3.88 3.53
CA ILE A 637 6.65 2.58 4.17
C ILE A 637 6.85 2.80 5.67
N MET A 638 6.11 2.05 6.48
CA MET A 638 6.29 2.00 7.92
C MET A 638 6.79 0.60 8.34
N GLY A 639 7.76 0.57 9.26
CA GLY A 639 8.27 -0.67 9.88
C GLY A 639 8.09 -0.62 11.39
N TRP A 640 7.40 -1.60 11.98
CA TRP A 640 7.09 -1.66 13.42
C TRP A 640 8.01 -2.66 14.14
N GLY A 641 9.05 -2.18 14.81
CA GLY A 641 10.01 -3.00 15.55
C GLY A 641 9.54 -3.45 16.93
N GLU A 642 10.48 -3.78 17.79
CA GLU A 642 10.24 -4.05 19.21
C GLU A 642 9.77 -2.79 19.97
N LYS A 643 10.44 -1.66 19.68
CA LYS A 643 10.43 -0.41 20.44
C LYS A 643 10.28 0.81 19.54
N ALA A 644 10.78 0.76 18.31
CA ALA A 644 10.63 1.78 17.28
C ALA A 644 9.44 1.52 16.32
N ILE A 645 8.92 2.59 15.72
CA ILE A 645 8.27 2.54 14.41
C ILE A 645 9.05 3.49 13.51
N GLU A 646 9.65 2.97 12.44
CA GLU A 646 10.30 3.77 11.41
C GLU A 646 9.29 4.15 10.32
N ILE A 647 9.43 5.36 9.77
CA ILE A 647 8.66 5.87 8.62
C ILE A 647 9.67 6.28 7.55
N ARG A 648 9.50 5.80 6.31
CA ARG A 648 10.45 6.00 5.21
C ARG A 648 9.76 6.32 3.89
N SER A 649 10.37 7.20 3.11
CA SER A 649 9.90 7.53 1.76
C SER A 649 10.03 6.35 0.79
N VAL A 650 8.97 6.05 0.04
CA VAL A 650 8.97 5.03 -1.04
C VAL A 650 9.84 5.44 -2.24
N GLU A 651 10.14 6.74 -2.36
CA GLU A 651 10.84 7.32 -3.52
C GLU A 651 12.34 7.47 -3.28
N THR A 652 12.77 7.76 -2.04
CA THR A 652 14.19 8.01 -1.69
C THR A 652 14.77 7.04 -0.67
N GLY A 653 13.96 6.18 -0.02
CA GLY A 653 14.37 5.28 1.06
C GLY A 653 14.85 5.98 2.35
N HIS A 654 14.88 7.31 2.37
CA HIS A 654 15.27 8.12 3.51
C HIS A 654 14.30 7.92 4.69
N LEU A 655 14.82 8.20 5.89
CA LEU A 655 14.10 8.10 7.15
C LEU A 655 13.31 9.39 7.38
N ASP A 656 12.01 9.35 7.09
CA ASP A 656 11.07 10.46 7.25
C ASP A 656 10.69 10.67 8.74
N GLY A 657 10.89 9.67 9.59
CA GLY A 657 10.69 9.81 11.04
C GLY A 657 10.80 8.51 11.84
N VAL A 658 10.90 8.63 13.17
CA VAL A 658 10.92 7.49 14.12
C VAL A 658 10.03 7.77 15.33
N PHE A 659 9.15 6.83 15.67
CA PHE A 659 8.37 6.86 16.93
C PHE A 659 8.88 5.81 17.93
N MET A 660 9.35 6.26 19.11
CA MET A 660 9.90 5.37 20.14
C MET A 660 8.93 5.15 21.32
N HIS A 661 8.50 3.90 21.54
CA HIS A 661 7.66 3.53 22.68
C HIS A 661 8.45 2.75 23.75
N LYS A 662 9.10 3.49 24.66
CA LYS A 662 9.99 2.99 25.76
C LYS A 662 9.42 1.89 26.69
N ARG A 663 8.13 1.56 26.61
CA ARG A 663 7.45 0.52 27.41
C ARG A 663 6.86 -0.62 26.57
N ALA A 664 7.28 -0.75 25.30
CA ALA A 664 6.96 -1.89 24.44
C ALA A 664 8.06 -2.96 24.57
N GLN A 665 7.68 -4.20 24.28
CA GLN A 665 8.59 -5.26 23.86
C GLN A 665 8.34 -5.67 22.39
N ARG A 666 7.13 -5.40 21.87
CA ARG A 666 6.80 -5.50 20.45
C ARG A 666 5.77 -4.44 20.06
N LEU A 667 5.98 -3.77 18.94
CA LEU A 667 4.96 -3.00 18.23
C LEU A 667 4.55 -3.79 17.00
N LYS A 668 3.25 -3.89 16.70
CA LYS A 668 2.74 -4.69 15.58
C LYS A 668 1.66 -3.95 14.81
N PHE A 669 1.80 -3.84 13.49
CA PHE A 669 0.74 -3.38 12.60
C PHE A 669 -0.50 -4.27 12.73
N LEU A 670 -1.69 -3.66 12.65
CA LEU A 670 -2.96 -4.38 12.65
C LEU A 670 -3.70 -4.17 11.32
N CYS A 671 -4.03 -2.93 11.01
CA CYS A 671 -4.79 -2.54 9.82
C CYS A 671 -4.74 -1.02 9.61
N GLU A 672 -5.12 -0.53 8.44
CA GLU A 672 -5.37 0.89 8.17
C GLU A 672 -6.75 1.15 7.54
N ARG A 673 -7.26 2.38 7.67
CA ARG A 673 -8.43 2.91 6.94
C ARG A 673 -8.42 4.44 6.98
N ASN A 674 -8.53 5.09 5.83
CA ASN A 674 -8.73 6.54 5.68
C ASN A 674 -7.75 7.38 6.53
N ASP A 675 -6.46 7.33 6.18
CA ASP A 675 -5.33 8.04 6.80
C ASP A 675 -5.13 7.74 8.32
N LYS A 676 -5.69 6.62 8.83
CA LYS A 676 -5.50 6.14 10.20
C LYS A 676 -4.97 4.71 10.22
N VAL A 677 -3.84 4.52 10.91
CA VAL A 677 -3.17 3.23 11.09
C VAL A 677 -3.35 2.74 12.52
N PHE A 678 -3.75 1.48 12.66
CA PHE A 678 -3.96 0.81 13.94
C PHE A 678 -2.80 -0.14 14.22
N PHE A 679 -2.29 -0.11 15.45
CA PHE A 679 -1.19 -0.97 15.89
C PHE A 679 -1.37 -1.44 17.33
N ALA A 680 -0.84 -2.61 17.65
CA ALA A 680 -0.75 -3.12 19.01
C ALA A 680 0.62 -2.81 19.61
N SER A 681 0.66 -2.52 20.91
CA SER A 681 1.88 -2.58 21.72
C SER A 681 1.75 -3.73 22.72
N VAL A 682 2.72 -4.66 22.68
CA VAL A 682 2.87 -5.78 23.59
C VAL A 682 3.86 -5.39 24.69
N ARG A 683 3.59 -5.80 25.93
CA ARG A 683 4.45 -5.56 27.11
C ARG A 683 5.05 -6.88 27.61
N SER A 684 6.08 -6.79 28.46
CA SER A 684 6.82 -7.93 29.02
C SER A 684 5.98 -8.95 29.80
N GLY A 685 4.76 -8.61 30.21
CA GLY A 685 3.79 -9.54 30.81
C GLY A 685 2.73 -10.07 29.83
N GLY A 686 3.00 -10.12 28.52
CA GLY A 686 2.08 -10.59 27.47
C GLY A 686 0.86 -9.69 27.19
N SER A 687 0.52 -8.77 28.09
CA SER A 687 -0.61 -7.84 27.91
C SER A 687 -0.39 -6.92 26.71
N SER A 688 -1.44 -6.73 25.91
CA SER A 688 -1.45 -5.82 24.77
C SER A 688 -2.35 -4.60 24.97
N GLN A 689 -2.04 -3.50 24.28
CA GLN A 689 -2.88 -2.32 24.18
C GLN A 689 -2.91 -1.81 22.74
N VAL A 690 -4.10 -1.49 22.23
CA VAL A 690 -4.29 -0.94 20.88
C VAL A 690 -4.07 0.57 20.89
N PHE A 691 -3.40 1.05 19.85
CA PHE A 691 -3.20 2.45 19.52
C PHE A 691 -3.68 2.71 18.09
N PHE A 692 -3.98 3.96 17.79
CA PHE A 692 -4.07 4.44 16.41
C PHE A 692 -3.27 5.72 16.22
N MET A 693 -2.61 5.82 15.07
CA MET A 693 -1.90 7.01 14.60
C MET A 693 -2.74 7.63 13.48
N THR A 694 -2.95 8.95 13.53
CA THR A 694 -3.55 9.70 12.42
C THR A 694 -2.42 10.34 11.60
N LEU A 695 -2.32 9.94 10.33
CA LEU A 695 -1.27 10.35 9.41
C LEU A 695 -1.70 11.66 8.72
N ASN A 696 -1.14 12.80 9.14
CA ASN A 696 -1.54 14.10 8.58
C ASN A 696 -0.77 14.41 7.28
N ARG A 697 -1.49 14.53 6.16
CA ARG A 697 -0.91 14.63 4.79
C ARG A 697 0.11 15.76 4.60
N ASN A 698 0.00 16.85 5.36
CA ASN A 698 0.91 18.01 5.25
C ASN A 698 2.03 18.00 6.31
N SER A 699 1.87 17.34 7.46
CA SER A 699 2.82 17.46 8.58
C SER A 699 3.95 16.43 8.53
N MET A 700 3.76 15.28 7.88
CA MET A 700 4.78 14.22 7.83
C MET A 700 5.99 14.52 6.94
N MET A 701 5.94 15.58 6.11
CA MET A 701 7.11 16.07 5.36
C MET A 701 8.08 16.89 6.22
N ASN A 702 7.68 17.28 7.44
CA ASN A 702 8.46 18.11 8.36
C ASN A 702 8.88 17.35 9.64
N TRP A 703 9.00 16.01 9.56
CA TRP A 703 9.27 15.14 10.71
C TRP A 703 10.74 14.84 11.00
#